data_AF-A0A1F9TUX1-F1
#
_entry.id   AF-A0A1F9TUX1-F1
#
_cell.length_a   1.000
_cell.length_b   1.000
_cell.length_c   1.000
_cell.angle_alpha   90.00
_cell.angle_beta   90.00
_cell.angle_gamma   90.00
#
_symmetry.space_group_name_H-M   'P 1'
#
loop_
_entity.id
_entity.type
_entity.pdbx_description
1 polymer ?
#
loop_
_entity_poly.entity_id
_entity_poly.type
_entity_poly.pdbx_seq_one_letter_code
_entity_poly.pdbx_strand_id
1 'polypeptide(L)'
;MKTWLLTACLAMIAPSFHAAETQETLASSYGAFLEGRLDDAASGFRYLAALGVAAHNLTANQALIARDTGRQDAALPLWIQSSLAEGADGFVWNQRAWSYLSADNLKEAKESFLKAIDRSSTTASQAEANLGLGVTALAHSQPKAAMAPLRSALVQGPYIIPAASYQTALTALAMGDKQAALAYLRQSVETDPLFLESLKAMARLYERIGENRSAWRVFHRVLSLDPLDQETARRIKKLTQYIVGNPETSRAIRRLSRPVLQPGLKGLLKPSASAQTLRVGLFAGEEGKPATALRFYFVANSDFRLIAANGETVKDDGKSLEQWEIQFRPENGLVEVRDPEGNIQFTAKQPFRIVPIDREGTVLVKSVEFLETFGFDPGDRELRGTLEIFPAPHGFKLINELRLEDYLYGAVASALPQASPLQAYKAQAVLSRTLALWSQSQAAPSMERLHICDSAYCQRYLGVSEEMRAASQGVAETEGLVLSHNGRLAKVMQHENCGGVSEDGIADSAQPASPLFTPLELERWTHEFPPRNRFCEAGSLTPAVQSRWVRLIKADDLKTRAERIKPVGPLRHIRALRRSPAGRVRSLEVVGTRGTLLLEGDKAISDFLSPGSLRSMLFTISPLMKGQTAESFILWGAGSGHGLGMCRAGAIGQASLGRDFRVILAHYFPSYKLKNLPSSSSKSKLKTQAAKKPKNPHRKK
;
A
#
# COMPACT_ATOMS: atom_id res chain seq x y z
N MET A 1 -22.18 54.91 -36.55
CA MET A 1 -21.96 53.45 -36.72
C MET A 1 -20.68 52.92 -36.08
N LYS A 2 -19.58 53.68 -35.92
CA LYS A 2 -18.34 53.19 -35.26
C LYS A 2 -18.40 53.07 -33.71
N THR A 3 -19.33 53.75 -33.04
CA THR A 3 -19.47 53.71 -31.57
C THR A 3 -20.34 52.56 -31.05
N TRP A 4 -21.24 52.01 -31.86
CA TRP A 4 -22.10 50.87 -31.49
C TRP A 4 -21.41 49.50 -31.61
N LEU A 5 -20.38 49.38 -32.45
CA LEU A 5 -19.56 48.17 -32.56
C LEU A 5 -18.57 48.02 -31.38
N LEU A 6 -18.13 49.12 -30.78
CA LEU A 6 -17.23 49.10 -29.61
C LEU A 6 -17.96 48.73 -28.31
N THR A 7 -19.18 49.21 -28.10
CA THR A 7 -20.00 48.83 -26.93
C THR A 7 -20.51 47.39 -27.00
N ALA A 8 -20.81 46.87 -28.20
CA ALA A 8 -21.16 45.46 -28.39
C ALA A 8 -19.96 44.50 -28.16
N CYS A 9 -18.74 44.91 -28.54
CA CYS A 9 -17.52 44.17 -28.18
C CYS A 9 -17.25 44.20 -26.67
N LEU A 10 -17.32 45.36 -26.00
CA LEU A 10 -17.11 45.48 -24.55
C LEU A 10 -18.12 44.68 -23.71
N ALA A 11 -19.37 44.56 -24.17
CA ALA A 11 -20.40 43.78 -23.49
C ALA A 11 -20.22 42.25 -23.61
N MET A 12 -19.55 41.76 -24.65
CA MET A 12 -19.16 40.35 -24.76
C MET A 12 -17.82 40.04 -24.08
N ILE A 13 -16.98 41.06 -23.88
CA ILE A 13 -15.67 40.95 -23.23
C ILE A 13 -15.83 40.86 -21.69
N ALA A 14 -16.64 41.71 -21.05
CA ALA A 14 -16.74 41.77 -19.58
C ALA A 14 -17.16 40.46 -18.86
N PRO A 15 -18.12 39.66 -19.37
CA PRO A 15 -18.49 38.37 -18.76
C PRO A 15 -17.38 37.32 -18.88
N SER A 16 -16.64 37.34 -20.00
CA SER A 16 -15.53 36.42 -20.26
C SER A 16 -14.30 36.70 -19.40
N PHE A 17 -14.04 37.98 -19.08
CA PHE A 17 -12.97 38.39 -18.17
C PHE A 17 -13.26 37.96 -16.71
N HIS A 18 -14.48 38.17 -16.20
CA HIS A 18 -14.83 37.73 -14.83
C HIS A 18 -14.80 36.21 -14.67
N ALA A 19 -15.17 35.46 -15.71
CA ALA A 19 -15.11 34.00 -15.69
C ALA A 19 -13.65 33.49 -15.65
N ALA A 20 -12.75 34.11 -16.43
CA ALA A 20 -11.33 33.78 -16.42
C ALA A 20 -10.68 34.11 -15.06
N GLU A 21 -10.95 35.29 -14.51
CA GLU A 21 -10.46 35.73 -13.20
C GLU A 21 -10.97 34.83 -12.05
N THR A 22 -12.24 34.42 -12.13
CA THR A 22 -12.83 33.46 -11.17
C THR A 22 -12.10 32.12 -11.20
N GLN A 23 -11.87 31.59 -12.41
CA GLN A 23 -11.20 30.29 -12.58
C GLN A 23 -9.72 30.36 -12.15
N GLU A 24 -9.03 31.45 -12.48
CA GLU A 24 -7.65 31.68 -12.06
C GLU A 24 -7.54 31.81 -10.54
N THR A 25 -8.45 32.56 -9.91
CA THR A 25 -8.48 32.71 -8.45
C THR A 25 -8.84 31.40 -7.76
N LEU A 26 -9.74 30.59 -8.33
CA LEU A 26 -10.05 29.26 -7.81
C LEU A 26 -8.82 28.34 -7.84
N ALA A 27 -8.13 28.31 -8.98
CA ALA A 27 -6.94 27.50 -9.18
C ALA A 27 -5.78 27.95 -8.27
N SER A 28 -5.55 29.25 -8.11
CA SER A 28 -4.51 29.79 -7.25
C SER A 28 -4.82 29.58 -5.76
N SER A 29 -6.09 29.71 -5.36
CA SER A 29 -6.54 29.43 -3.98
C SER A 29 -6.35 27.96 -3.63
N TYR A 30 -6.69 27.05 -4.55
CA TYR A 30 -6.45 25.62 -4.35
C TYR A 30 -4.96 25.28 -4.36
N GLY A 31 -4.17 25.88 -5.26
CA GLY A 31 -2.72 25.76 -5.26
C GLY A 31 -2.10 26.17 -3.92
N ALA A 32 -2.54 27.30 -3.36
CA ALA A 32 -2.12 27.75 -2.03
C ALA A 32 -2.50 26.75 -0.93
N PHE A 33 -3.69 26.13 -1.00
CA PHE A 33 -4.09 25.06 -0.09
C PHE A 33 -3.18 23.83 -0.20
N LEU A 34 -2.85 23.38 -1.43
CA LEU A 34 -1.94 22.26 -1.64
C LEU A 34 -0.53 22.56 -1.14
N GLU A 35 -0.10 23.81 -1.17
CA GLU A 35 1.22 24.26 -0.68
C GLU A 35 1.23 24.62 0.81
N GLY A 36 0.11 24.43 1.52
CA GLY A 36 -0.03 24.71 2.95
C GLY A 36 -0.13 26.18 3.32
N ARG A 37 -0.24 27.07 2.33
CA ARG A 37 -0.52 28.50 2.54
C ARG A 37 -2.01 28.71 2.76
N LEU A 38 -2.49 28.19 3.88
CA LEU A 38 -3.90 28.12 4.22
C LEU A 38 -4.55 29.50 4.35
N ASP A 39 -3.84 30.52 4.85
CA ASP A 39 -4.40 31.87 4.95
C ASP A 39 -4.55 32.56 3.58
N ASP A 40 -3.64 32.30 2.64
CA ASP A 40 -3.75 32.77 1.25
C ASP A 40 -4.96 32.10 0.58
N ALA A 41 -5.07 30.78 0.71
CA ALA A 41 -6.20 30.01 0.20
C ALA A 41 -7.54 30.53 0.76
N ALA A 42 -7.62 30.74 2.09
CA ALA A 42 -8.81 31.28 2.74
C ALA A 42 -9.15 32.68 2.23
N SER A 43 -8.16 33.52 1.96
CA SER A 43 -8.36 34.87 1.42
C SER A 43 -8.93 34.83 0.01
N GLY A 44 -8.42 33.95 -0.86
CA GLY A 44 -8.94 33.77 -2.21
C GLY A 44 -10.38 33.23 -2.22
N PHE A 45 -10.71 32.23 -1.40
CA PHE A 45 -12.09 31.75 -1.27
C PHE A 45 -13.04 32.80 -0.66
N ARG A 46 -12.56 33.67 0.25
CA ARG A 46 -13.33 34.82 0.75
C ARG A 46 -13.60 35.85 -0.35
N TYR A 47 -12.60 36.14 -1.15
CA TYR A 47 -12.73 37.06 -2.28
C TYR A 47 -13.76 36.54 -3.30
N LEU A 48 -13.65 35.27 -3.70
CA LEU A 48 -14.63 34.63 -4.59
C LEU A 48 -16.06 34.66 -4.02
N ALA A 49 -16.21 34.44 -2.71
CA ALA A 49 -17.51 34.53 -2.05
C ALA A 49 -18.06 35.97 -2.07
N ALA A 50 -17.20 36.97 -1.87
CA ALA A 50 -17.58 38.39 -1.95
C ALA A 50 -17.98 38.82 -3.37
N LEU A 51 -17.42 38.18 -4.41
CA LEU A 51 -17.84 38.34 -5.80
C LEU A 51 -19.18 37.66 -6.13
N GLY A 52 -19.78 36.93 -5.19
CA GLY A 52 -21.06 36.25 -5.39
C GLY A 52 -20.97 34.95 -6.20
N VAL A 53 -19.79 34.34 -6.28
CA VAL A 53 -19.61 33.04 -6.96
C VAL A 53 -20.34 31.96 -6.16
N ALA A 54 -21.42 31.42 -6.73
CA ALA A 54 -22.27 30.42 -6.07
C ALA A 54 -21.74 28.98 -6.17
N ALA A 55 -20.80 28.71 -7.09
CA ALA A 55 -20.26 27.37 -7.31
C ALA A 55 -19.26 26.95 -6.21
N HIS A 56 -19.03 25.63 -6.10
CA HIS A 56 -18.02 25.00 -5.24
C HIS A 56 -18.15 25.21 -3.72
N ASN A 57 -19.25 25.80 -3.24
CA ASN A 57 -19.51 26.04 -1.83
C ASN A 57 -18.32 26.69 -1.09
N LEU A 58 -18.03 27.93 -1.45
CA LEU A 58 -16.85 28.67 -0.97
C LEU A 58 -16.83 28.83 0.56
N THR A 59 -18.00 28.93 1.19
CA THR A 59 -18.15 29.00 2.66
C THR A 59 -17.67 27.73 3.34
N ALA A 60 -18.02 26.55 2.83
CA ALA A 60 -17.53 25.28 3.35
C ALA A 60 -16.02 25.10 3.13
N ASN A 61 -15.46 25.61 2.03
CA ASN A 61 -14.01 25.62 1.83
C ASN A 61 -13.30 26.47 2.90
N GLN A 62 -13.86 27.63 3.25
CA GLN A 62 -13.32 28.44 4.34
C GLN A 62 -13.46 27.73 5.70
N ALA A 63 -14.57 27.03 5.95
CA ALA A 63 -14.77 26.24 7.16
C ALA A 63 -13.72 25.13 7.32
N LEU A 64 -13.42 24.41 6.24
CA LEU A 64 -12.35 23.40 6.20
C LEU A 64 -10.98 24.01 6.50
N ILE A 65 -10.66 25.15 5.88
CA ILE A 65 -9.38 25.81 6.12
C ILE A 65 -9.27 26.32 7.57
N ALA A 66 -10.36 26.83 8.14
CA ALA A 66 -10.41 27.21 9.56
C ALA A 66 -10.16 25.99 10.47
N ARG A 67 -10.79 24.85 10.19
CA ARG A 67 -10.55 23.58 10.89
C ARG A 67 -9.07 23.17 10.80
N ASP A 68 -8.52 23.13 9.59
CA ASP A 68 -7.15 22.67 9.31
C ASP A 68 -6.07 23.62 9.86
N THR A 69 -6.42 24.88 10.14
CA THR A 69 -5.56 25.84 10.87
C THR A 69 -5.72 25.76 12.39
N GLY A 70 -6.54 24.83 12.91
CA GLY A 70 -6.81 24.66 14.34
C GLY A 70 -7.81 25.66 14.92
N ARG A 71 -8.46 26.49 14.08
CA ARG A 71 -9.47 27.50 14.47
C ARG A 71 -10.87 26.89 14.44
N GLN A 72 -11.12 25.94 15.33
CA GLN A 72 -12.41 25.23 15.41
C GLN A 72 -13.60 26.16 15.71
N ASP A 73 -13.35 27.17 16.53
CA ASP A 73 -14.27 28.25 16.87
C ASP A 73 -14.69 29.08 15.65
N ALA A 74 -13.76 29.33 14.72
CA ALA A 74 -14.07 30.00 13.45
C ALA A 74 -14.71 29.06 12.41
N ALA A 75 -14.40 27.75 12.45
CA ALA A 75 -14.92 26.77 11.51
C ALA A 75 -16.42 26.51 11.69
N LEU A 76 -16.88 26.36 12.94
CA LEU A 76 -18.26 25.95 13.23
C LEU A 76 -19.32 26.95 12.71
N PRO A 77 -19.21 28.28 12.90
CA PRO A 77 -20.14 29.24 12.31
C PRO A 77 -20.23 29.15 10.78
N LEU A 78 -19.10 28.93 10.11
CA LEU A 78 -19.05 28.78 8.65
C LEU A 78 -19.75 27.49 8.20
N TRP A 79 -19.59 26.38 8.94
CA TRP A 79 -20.35 25.15 8.68
C TRP A 79 -21.86 25.33 8.90
N ILE A 80 -22.25 26.06 9.93
CA ILE A 80 -23.66 26.41 10.17
C ILE A 80 -24.20 27.18 8.97
N GLN A 81 -23.51 28.26 8.55
CA GLN A 81 -23.89 29.07 7.41
C GLN A 81 -24.00 28.24 6.13
N SER A 82 -22.98 27.43 5.83
CA SER A 82 -22.97 26.55 4.66
C SER A 82 -24.12 25.55 4.67
N SER A 83 -24.37 24.88 5.79
CA SER A 83 -25.44 23.87 5.89
C SER A 83 -26.85 24.46 5.76
N LEU A 84 -27.03 25.74 6.10
CA LEU A 84 -28.30 26.44 5.94
C LEU A 84 -28.51 26.87 4.48
N ALA A 85 -27.44 27.29 3.78
CA ALA A 85 -27.48 27.59 2.36
C ALA A 85 -27.68 26.33 1.50
N GLU A 86 -27.00 25.24 1.85
CA GLU A 86 -27.06 23.95 1.17
C GLU A 86 -27.87 22.92 1.98
N GLY A 87 -29.10 23.29 2.35
CA GLY A 87 -29.95 22.49 3.24
C GLY A 87 -30.28 21.07 2.75
N ALA A 88 -29.97 20.72 1.51
CA ALA A 88 -30.17 19.40 0.91
C ALA A 88 -28.89 18.55 0.81
N ASP A 89 -27.72 19.06 1.22
CA ASP A 89 -26.47 18.31 1.10
C ASP A 89 -26.09 17.60 2.41
N GLY A 90 -26.40 16.30 2.49
CA GLY A 90 -26.09 15.48 3.66
C GLY A 90 -24.61 15.44 4.07
N PHE A 91 -23.67 15.62 3.13
CA PHE A 91 -22.24 15.66 3.46
C PHE A 91 -21.88 16.93 4.24
N VAL A 92 -22.40 18.09 3.82
CA VAL A 92 -22.20 19.37 4.55
C VAL A 92 -22.78 19.29 5.96
N TRP A 93 -23.93 18.61 6.13
CA TRP A 93 -24.50 18.34 7.45
C TRP A 93 -23.61 17.42 8.30
N ASN A 94 -22.96 16.41 7.71
CA ASN A 94 -21.96 15.60 8.42
C ASN A 94 -20.79 16.46 8.90
N GLN A 95 -20.22 17.31 8.04
CA GLN A 95 -19.09 18.18 8.42
C GLN A 95 -19.46 19.10 9.58
N ARG A 96 -20.66 19.71 9.54
CA ARG A 96 -21.22 20.47 10.65
C ARG A 96 -21.34 19.64 11.93
N ALA A 97 -21.86 18.42 11.83
CA ALA A 97 -22.06 17.55 12.97
C ALA A 97 -20.73 17.15 13.63
N TRP A 98 -19.70 16.82 12.84
CA TRP A 98 -18.35 16.59 13.33
C TRP A 98 -17.76 17.81 14.03
N SER A 99 -17.96 19.02 13.49
CA SER A 99 -17.53 20.26 14.15
C SER A 99 -18.24 20.50 15.48
N TYR A 100 -19.54 20.23 15.59
CA TYR A 100 -20.25 20.29 16.88
C TYR A 100 -19.73 19.24 17.87
N LEU A 101 -19.52 18.01 17.42
CA LEU A 101 -18.99 16.94 18.27
C LEU A 101 -17.59 17.32 18.79
N SER A 102 -16.74 17.85 17.93
CA SER A 102 -15.42 18.34 18.32
C SER A 102 -15.48 19.56 19.24
N ALA A 103 -16.56 20.34 19.22
CA ALA A 103 -16.78 21.45 20.14
C ALA A 103 -17.45 21.01 21.46
N ASP A 104 -17.62 19.69 21.68
CA ASP A 104 -18.36 19.10 22.81
C ASP A 104 -19.84 19.54 22.89
N ASN A 105 -20.40 20.03 21.77
CA ASN A 105 -21.80 20.40 21.62
C ASN A 105 -22.61 19.18 21.15
N LEU A 106 -22.71 18.19 22.05
CA LEU A 106 -23.15 16.85 21.69
C LEU A 106 -24.63 16.76 21.25
N LYS A 107 -25.50 17.62 21.76
CA LYS A 107 -26.91 17.69 21.35
C LYS A 107 -27.04 18.14 19.90
N GLU A 108 -26.41 19.27 19.57
CA GLU A 108 -26.40 19.85 18.23
C GLU A 108 -25.66 18.93 17.23
N ALA A 109 -24.63 18.22 17.69
CA ALA A 109 -23.95 17.19 16.90
C ALA A 109 -24.93 16.06 16.50
N LYS A 110 -25.66 15.52 17.48
CA LYS A 110 -26.67 14.47 17.25
C LYS A 110 -27.75 14.94 16.28
N GLU A 111 -28.32 16.13 16.50
CA GLU A 111 -29.34 16.71 15.61
C GLU A 111 -28.80 16.92 14.18
N SER A 112 -27.55 17.36 14.05
CA SER A 112 -26.91 17.59 12.75
C SER A 112 -26.64 16.27 12.01
N PHE A 113 -26.23 15.21 12.68
CA PHE A 113 -26.10 13.89 12.05
C PHE A 113 -27.46 13.30 11.64
N LEU A 114 -28.51 13.47 12.45
CA LEU A 114 -29.85 13.05 12.05
C LEU A 114 -30.33 13.79 10.79
N LYS A 115 -30.06 15.10 10.71
CA LYS A 115 -30.30 15.87 9.47
C LYS A 115 -29.43 15.38 8.33
N ALA A 116 -28.16 15.03 8.57
CA ALA A 116 -27.31 14.46 7.55
C ALA A 116 -27.93 13.18 6.96
N ILE A 117 -28.48 12.29 7.78
CA ILE A 117 -29.19 11.09 7.30
C ILE A 117 -30.40 11.45 6.44
N ASP A 118 -31.25 12.37 6.93
CA ASP A 118 -32.46 12.84 6.24
C ASP A 118 -32.15 13.50 4.89
N ARG A 119 -31.05 14.25 4.81
CA ARG A 119 -30.63 15.03 3.62
C ARG A 119 -29.64 14.31 2.72
N SER A 120 -29.16 13.14 3.10
CA SER A 120 -28.19 12.40 2.30
C SER A 120 -28.84 11.76 1.08
N SER A 121 -28.32 12.06 -0.09
CA SER A 121 -28.63 11.35 -1.34
C SER A 121 -27.76 10.10 -1.55
N THR A 122 -26.72 9.91 -0.74
CA THR A 122 -25.78 8.79 -0.83
C THR A 122 -25.77 7.94 0.44
N THR A 123 -25.57 6.64 0.28
CA THR A 123 -25.40 5.73 1.43
C THR A 123 -24.07 5.95 2.14
N ALA A 124 -23.07 6.55 1.48
CA ALA A 124 -21.79 6.93 2.09
C ALA A 124 -22.00 8.00 3.17
N SER A 125 -22.70 9.08 2.84
CA SER A 125 -23.02 10.15 3.79
C SER A 125 -23.91 9.65 4.93
N GLN A 126 -24.87 8.75 4.66
CA GLN A 126 -25.68 8.11 5.71
C GLN A 126 -24.84 7.22 6.63
N ALA A 127 -23.91 6.45 6.07
CA ALA A 127 -23.03 5.57 6.85
C ALA A 127 -22.08 6.38 7.75
N GLU A 128 -21.51 7.48 7.23
CA GLU A 128 -20.72 8.43 8.01
C GLU A 128 -21.55 9.06 9.14
N ALA A 129 -22.77 9.51 8.85
CA ALA A 129 -23.65 10.10 9.85
C ALA A 129 -23.97 9.11 10.98
N ASN A 130 -24.23 7.84 10.61
CA ASN A 130 -24.49 6.76 11.56
C ASN A 130 -23.27 6.38 12.40
N LEU A 131 -22.05 6.41 11.82
CA LEU A 131 -20.82 6.30 12.59
C LEU A 131 -20.70 7.46 13.58
N GLY A 132 -20.94 8.69 13.11
CA GLY A 132 -20.92 9.91 13.91
C GLY A 132 -21.87 9.85 15.11
N LEU A 133 -23.14 9.47 14.89
CA LEU A 133 -24.13 9.26 15.95
C LEU A 133 -23.67 8.25 17.01
N GLY A 134 -23.04 7.15 16.56
CA GLY A 134 -22.44 6.16 17.45
C GLY A 134 -21.36 6.76 18.34
N VAL A 135 -20.43 7.51 17.74
CA VAL A 135 -19.35 8.19 18.45
C VAL A 135 -19.91 9.26 19.41
N THR A 136 -20.88 10.07 18.98
CA THR A 136 -21.56 11.06 19.82
C THR A 136 -22.24 10.42 21.03
N ALA A 137 -22.93 9.29 20.85
CA ALA A 137 -23.56 8.57 21.95
C ALA A 137 -22.52 8.00 22.95
N LEU A 138 -21.37 7.52 22.47
CA LEU A 138 -20.28 7.09 23.34
C LEU A 138 -19.64 8.26 24.10
N ALA A 139 -19.47 9.42 23.48
CA ALA A 139 -19.00 10.64 24.15
C ALA A 139 -19.97 11.06 25.28
N HIS A 140 -21.28 10.88 25.06
CA HIS A 140 -22.31 11.05 26.09
C HIS A 140 -22.35 9.95 27.17
N SER A 141 -21.45 8.97 27.15
CA SER A 141 -21.50 7.78 28.02
C SER A 141 -22.82 7.00 27.89
N GLN A 142 -23.42 6.96 26.70
CA GLN A 142 -24.67 6.25 26.39
C GLN A 142 -24.43 5.07 25.42
N PRO A 143 -23.73 4.00 25.82
CA PRO A 143 -23.36 2.91 24.91
C PRO A 143 -24.57 2.18 24.32
N LYS A 144 -25.69 2.08 25.05
CA LYS A 144 -26.92 1.47 24.51
C LYS A 144 -27.48 2.25 23.31
N ALA A 145 -27.40 3.59 23.35
CA ALA A 145 -27.87 4.44 22.26
C ALA A 145 -26.95 4.40 21.04
N ALA A 146 -25.65 4.09 21.22
CA ALA A 146 -24.68 3.99 20.13
C ALA A 146 -24.89 2.76 19.22
N MET A 147 -25.46 1.67 19.75
CA MET A 147 -25.52 0.38 19.06
C MET A 147 -26.31 0.41 17.74
N ALA A 148 -27.48 1.05 17.73
CA ALA A 148 -28.36 1.06 16.55
C ALA A 148 -27.75 1.86 15.37
N PRO A 149 -27.26 3.11 15.56
CA PRO A 149 -26.56 3.83 14.51
C PRO A 149 -25.31 3.08 14.01
N LEU A 150 -24.48 2.53 14.90
CA LEU A 150 -23.28 1.81 14.49
C LEU A 150 -23.61 0.57 13.64
N ARG A 151 -24.66 -0.18 14.00
CA ARG A 151 -25.14 -1.30 13.17
C ARG A 151 -25.68 -0.84 11.81
N SER A 152 -26.33 0.32 11.75
CA SER A 152 -26.76 0.92 10.48
C SER A 152 -25.55 1.27 9.60
N ALA A 153 -24.49 1.84 10.19
CA ALA A 153 -23.26 2.15 9.45
C ALA A 153 -22.60 0.89 8.83
N LEU A 154 -22.63 -0.24 9.54
CA LEU A 154 -22.10 -1.52 9.03
C LEU A 154 -22.82 -2.01 7.76
N VAL A 155 -24.10 -1.68 7.60
CA VAL A 155 -24.93 -2.11 6.46
C VAL A 155 -24.84 -1.12 5.31
N GLN A 156 -24.79 0.17 5.60
CA GLN A 156 -24.90 1.22 4.59
C GLN A 156 -23.60 1.50 3.82
N GLY A 157 -22.43 1.19 4.41
CA GLY A 157 -21.15 1.50 3.79
C GLY A 157 -20.08 0.42 3.93
N PRO A 158 -19.75 -0.33 2.86
CA PRO A 158 -18.73 -1.39 2.95
C PRO A 158 -17.33 -0.85 3.32
N TYR A 159 -17.07 0.43 3.04
CA TYR A 159 -15.80 1.10 3.34
C TYR A 159 -15.66 1.52 4.81
N ILE A 160 -16.78 1.71 5.52
CA ILE A 160 -16.79 2.14 6.92
C ILE A 160 -16.79 0.95 7.89
N ILE A 161 -17.05 -0.27 7.39
CA ILE A 161 -17.19 -1.49 8.20
C ILE A 161 -16.06 -1.62 9.24
N PRO A 162 -14.76 -1.51 8.90
CA PRO A 162 -13.70 -1.66 9.91
C PRO A 162 -13.82 -0.64 11.06
N ALA A 163 -14.10 0.62 10.74
CA ALA A 163 -14.26 1.70 11.71
C ALA A 163 -15.53 1.53 12.57
N ALA A 164 -16.66 1.22 11.94
CA ALA A 164 -17.92 0.98 12.63
C ALA A 164 -17.86 -0.28 13.50
N SER A 165 -17.24 -1.36 13.03
CA SER A 165 -17.01 -2.58 13.82
C SER A 165 -16.09 -2.31 15.01
N TYR A 166 -15.03 -1.52 14.83
CA TYR A 166 -14.18 -1.08 15.94
C TYR A 166 -14.98 -0.31 17.01
N GLN A 167 -15.77 0.69 16.61
CA GLN A 167 -16.60 1.47 17.55
C GLN A 167 -17.71 0.62 18.19
N THR A 168 -18.29 -0.33 17.45
CA THR A 168 -19.29 -1.26 17.98
C THR A 168 -18.67 -2.19 19.02
N ALA A 169 -17.42 -2.63 18.80
CA ALA A 169 -16.69 -3.41 19.78
C ALA A 169 -16.41 -2.63 21.07
N LEU A 170 -15.98 -1.36 20.97
CA LEU A 170 -15.80 -0.49 22.13
C LEU A 170 -17.11 -0.28 22.88
N THR A 171 -18.22 -0.12 22.15
CA THR A 171 -19.56 -0.01 22.72
C THR A 171 -19.94 -1.27 23.48
N ALA A 172 -19.76 -2.45 22.89
CA ALA A 172 -20.03 -3.73 23.55
C ALA A 172 -19.19 -3.91 24.81
N LEU A 173 -17.90 -3.53 24.77
CA LEU A 173 -17.03 -3.54 25.96
C LEU A 173 -17.55 -2.60 27.06
N ALA A 174 -18.03 -1.41 26.72
CA ALA A 174 -18.60 -0.47 27.68
C ALA A 174 -19.89 -1.01 28.33
N MET A 175 -20.63 -1.89 27.64
CA MET A 175 -21.78 -2.62 28.19
C MET A 175 -21.38 -3.91 28.93
N GLY A 176 -20.09 -4.26 29.00
CA GLY A 176 -19.60 -5.48 29.62
C GLY A 176 -19.66 -6.74 28.74
N ASP A 177 -20.12 -6.64 27.49
CA ASP A 177 -20.24 -7.77 26.56
C ASP A 177 -18.93 -8.03 25.81
N LYS A 178 -18.06 -8.83 26.43
CA LYS A 178 -16.75 -9.19 25.89
C LYS A 178 -16.85 -10.11 24.65
N GLN A 179 -17.88 -10.94 24.55
CA GLN A 179 -18.04 -11.87 23.43
C GLN A 179 -18.47 -11.13 22.17
N ALA A 180 -19.48 -10.26 22.27
CA ALA A 180 -19.87 -9.41 21.16
C ALA A 180 -18.73 -8.49 20.73
N ALA A 181 -17.99 -7.90 21.69
CA ALA A 181 -16.83 -7.08 21.37
C ALA A 181 -15.79 -7.83 20.53
N LEU A 182 -15.49 -9.08 20.89
CA LEU A 182 -14.55 -9.90 20.14
C LEU A 182 -15.06 -10.22 18.73
N ALA A 183 -16.36 -10.49 18.57
CA ALA A 183 -16.96 -10.73 17.26
C ALA A 183 -16.83 -9.53 16.32
N TYR A 184 -17.10 -8.31 16.81
CA TYR A 184 -16.93 -7.10 16.01
C TYR A 184 -15.46 -6.79 15.72
N LEU A 185 -14.54 -7.05 16.64
CA LEU A 185 -13.11 -6.90 16.37
C LEU A 185 -12.61 -7.87 15.29
N ARG A 186 -13.12 -9.11 15.28
CA ARG A 186 -12.85 -10.07 14.21
C ARG A 186 -13.40 -9.58 12.88
N GLN A 187 -14.65 -9.14 12.83
CA GLN A 187 -15.25 -8.58 11.60
C GLN A 187 -14.43 -7.41 11.05
N SER A 188 -13.96 -6.51 11.92
CA SER A 188 -13.10 -5.39 11.54
C SER A 188 -11.80 -5.87 10.88
N VAL A 189 -11.10 -6.80 11.54
CA VAL A 189 -9.80 -7.33 11.07
C VAL A 189 -9.95 -8.27 9.86
N GLU A 190 -11.07 -8.94 9.70
CA GLU A 190 -11.39 -9.73 8.51
C GLU A 190 -11.64 -8.82 7.29
N THR A 191 -12.32 -7.70 7.50
CA THR A 191 -12.60 -6.71 6.44
C THR A 191 -11.36 -5.89 6.08
N ASP A 192 -10.61 -5.43 7.08
CA ASP A 192 -9.31 -4.76 6.92
C ASP A 192 -8.24 -5.40 7.83
N PRO A 193 -7.45 -6.35 7.30
CA PRO A 193 -6.38 -7.02 8.05
C PRO A 193 -5.27 -6.11 8.57
N LEU A 194 -5.21 -4.86 8.07
CA LEU A 194 -4.26 -3.84 8.46
C LEU A 194 -4.83 -2.87 9.50
N PHE A 195 -6.07 -3.04 9.99
CA PHE A 195 -6.67 -2.11 10.94
C PHE A 195 -6.02 -2.23 12.34
N LEU A 196 -4.97 -1.42 12.56
CA LEU A 196 -4.07 -1.50 13.71
C LEU A 196 -4.79 -1.33 15.06
N GLU A 197 -5.74 -0.40 15.16
CA GLU A 197 -6.45 -0.10 16.40
C GLU A 197 -7.35 -1.27 16.83
N SER A 198 -7.92 -2.00 15.86
CA SER A 198 -8.72 -3.21 16.08
C SER A 198 -7.82 -4.38 16.48
N LEU A 199 -6.65 -4.54 15.86
CA LEU A 199 -5.66 -5.55 16.27
C LEU A 199 -5.20 -5.33 17.71
N LYS A 200 -4.85 -4.09 18.09
CA LYS A 200 -4.47 -3.73 19.47
C LYS A 200 -5.60 -4.00 20.46
N ALA A 201 -6.83 -3.58 20.13
CA ALA A 201 -7.99 -3.82 20.98
C ALA A 201 -8.31 -5.32 21.14
N MET A 202 -8.19 -6.10 20.06
CA MET A 202 -8.41 -7.54 20.04
C MET A 202 -7.37 -8.29 20.87
N ALA A 203 -6.08 -7.97 20.71
CA ALA A 203 -5.01 -8.58 21.49
C ALA A 203 -5.18 -8.32 23.00
N ARG A 204 -5.47 -7.07 23.37
CA ARG A 204 -5.75 -6.68 24.77
C ARG A 204 -7.03 -7.36 25.30
N LEU A 205 -8.04 -7.58 24.47
CA LEU A 205 -9.24 -8.29 24.88
C LEU A 205 -8.94 -9.78 25.12
N TYR A 206 -8.22 -10.44 24.22
CA TYR A 206 -7.78 -11.83 24.41
C TYR A 206 -7.01 -12.01 25.72
N GLU A 207 -6.06 -11.14 26.02
CA GLU A 207 -5.30 -11.19 27.27
C GLU A 207 -6.24 -11.04 28.50
N ARG A 208 -7.21 -10.11 28.45
CA ARG A 208 -8.19 -9.90 29.53
C ARG A 208 -9.13 -11.07 29.77
N ILE A 209 -9.37 -11.92 28.79
CA ILE A 209 -10.23 -13.11 28.92
C ILE A 209 -9.43 -14.41 29.13
N GLY A 210 -8.11 -14.32 29.29
CA GLY A 210 -7.24 -15.47 29.55
C GLY A 210 -6.80 -16.25 28.30
N GLU A 211 -7.16 -15.79 27.11
CA GLU A 211 -6.82 -16.39 25.81
C GLU A 211 -5.38 -16.03 25.38
N ASN A 212 -4.41 -16.36 26.22
CA ASN A 212 -3.02 -15.89 26.11
C ASN A 212 -2.34 -16.25 24.78
N ARG A 213 -2.61 -17.44 24.24
CA ARG A 213 -2.07 -17.88 22.94
C ARG A 213 -2.61 -17.02 21.80
N SER A 214 -3.91 -16.70 21.83
CA SER A 214 -4.55 -15.83 20.85
C SER A 214 -4.03 -14.40 20.98
N ALA A 215 -3.91 -13.89 22.21
CA ALA A 215 -3.31 -12.58 22.47
C ALA A 215 -1.89 -12.47 21.90
N TRP A 216 -1.04 -13.45 22.20
CA TRP A 216 0.34 -13.53 21.69
C TRP A 216 0.38 -13.47 20.15
N ARG A 217 -0.45 -14.28 19.47
CA ARG A 217 -0.54 -14.30 18.00
C ARG A 217 -0.95 -12.94 17.42
N VAL A 218 -1.93 -12.28 18.02
CA VAL A 218 -2.41 -10.97 17.53
C VAL A 218 -1.39 -9.88 17.84
N PHE A 219 -0.69 -9.91 18.98
CA PHE A 219 0.40 -8.97 19.26
C PHE A 219 1.56 -9.10 18.27
N HIS A 220 1.88 -10.31 17.79
CA HIS A 220 2.85 -10.46 16.69
C HIS A 220 2.41 -9.77 15.41
N ARG A 221 1.10 -9.81 15.07
CA ARG A 221 0.55 -9.03 13.96
C ARG A 221 0.64 -7.53 14.18
N VAL A 222 0.48 -7.07 15.43
CA VAL A 222 0.69 -5.66 15.79
C VAL A 222 2.15 -5.27 15.54
N LEU A 223 3.15 -6.05 16.00
CA LEU A 223 4.57 -5.74 15.75
C LEU A 223 5.01 -5.90 14.30
N SER A 224 4.33 -6.72 13.50
CA SER A 224 4.61 -6.72 12.06
C SER A 224 4.19 -5.43 11.37
N LEU A 225 3.29 -4.65 11.97
CA LEU A 225 2.83 -3.35 11.45
C LEU A 225 3.55 -2.17 12.14
N ASP A 226 3.67 -2.20 13.48
CA ASP A 226 4.38 -1.21 14.30
C ASP A 226 5.55 -1.87 15.05
N PRO A 227 6.69 -2.16 14.39
CA PRO A 227 7.85 -2.82 15.02
C PRO A 227 8.43 -2.05 16.21
N LEU A 228 8.14 -0.74 16.31
CA LEU A 228 8.64 0.14 17.35
C LEU A 228 7.71 0.21 18.58
N ASP A 229 6.59 -0.53 18.61
CA ASP A 229 5.69 -0.61 19.75
C ASP A 229 6.30 -1.41 20.92
N GLN A 230 6.98 -0.69 21.81
CA GLN A 230 7.59 -1.25 23.02
C GLN A 230 6.58 -1.84 24.03
N GLU A 231 5.33 -1.37 24.05
CA GLU A 231 4.30 -1.97 24.91
C GLU A 231 4.00 -3.38 24.41
N THR A 232 3.74 -3.49 23.12
CA THR A 232 3.45 -4.77 22.47
C THR A 232 4.63 -5.75 22.59
N ALA A 233 5.87 -5.29 22.36
CA ALA A 233 7.06 -6.13 22.52
C ALA A 233 7.20 -6.72 23.93
N ARG A 234 6.98 -5.92 24.98
CA ARG A 234 6.99 -6.39 26.37
C ARG A 234 5.88 -7.41 26.64
N ARG A 235 4.67 -7.18 26.11
CA ARG A 235 3.54 -8.12 26.25
C ARG A 235 3.83 -9.46 25.57
N ILE A 236 4.40 -9.47 24.37
CA ILE A 236 4.80 -10.71 23.69
C ILE A 236 5.79 -11.50 24.55
N LYS A 237 6.85 -10.86 25.05
CA LYS A 237 7.85 -11.52 25.92
C LYS A 237 7.19 -12.18 27.13
N LYS A 238 6.26 -11.47 27.79
CA LYS A 238 5.48 -12.00 28.91
C LYS A 238 4.60 -13.18 28.50
N LEU A 239 3.97 -13.12 27.33
CA LEU A 239 3.01 -14.12 26.88
C LEU A 239 3.67 -15.37 26.29
N THR A 240 4.96 -15.30 25.90
CA THR A 240 5.71 -16.45 25.35
C THR A 240 5.72 -17.66 26.29
N GLN A 241 5.68 -17.44 27.61
CA GLN A 241 5.62 -18.54 28.60
C GLN A 241 4.39 -19.45 28.47
N TYR A 242 3.32 -18.98 27.82
CA TYR A 242 2.08 -19.73 27.59
C TYR A 242 2.06 -20.48 26.26
N ILE A 243 3.16 -20.45 25.49
CA ILE A 243 3.25 -21.12 24.19
C ILE A 243 3.93 -22.48 24.36
N VAL A 244 3.20 -23.55 24.07
CA VAL A 244 3.72 -24.92 24.09
C VAL A 244 4.45 -25.21 22.77
N GLY A 245 5.66 -25.73 22.86
CA GLY A 245 6.53 -26.02 21.71
C GLY A 245 7.28 -24.79 21.19
N ASN A 246 7.81 -24.86 19.97
CA ASN A 246 8.55 -23.74 19.38
C ASN A 246 7.60 -22.57 19.09
N PRO A 247 7.82 -21.37 19.68
CA PRO A 247 6.98 -20.20 19.40
C PRO A 247 6.88 -19.85 17.92
N GLU A 248 7.95 -20.06 17.14
CA GLU A 248 7.98 -19.78 15.70
C GLU A 248 7.02 -20.68 14.88
N THR A 249 6.71 -21.89 15.36
CA THR A 249 5.73 -22.78 14.71
C THR A 249 4.29 -22.47 15.14
N SER A 250 4.10 -21.71 16.22
CA SER A 250 2.78 -21.26 16.69
C SER A 250 2.26 -19.99 16.02
N ARG A 251 3.10 -19.32 15.22
CA ARG A 251 2.73 -18.16 14.38
C ARG A 251 1.95 -18.64 13.14
N ALA A 252 1.00 -17.81 12.67
CA ALA A 252 0.24 -18.09 11.44
C ALA A 252 1.08 -17.75 10.20
N ILE A 253 2.14 -18.52 9.99
CA ILE A 253 3.09 -18.35 8.89
C ILE A 253 2.82 -19.45 7.85
N ARG A 254 2.99 -19.14 6.55
CA ARG A 254 2.95 -20.15 5.49
C ARG A 254 4.03 -21.20 5.74
N ARG A 255 3.63 -22.46 5.96
CA ARG A 255 4.53 -23.61 6.15
C ARG A 255 4.23 -24.69 5.14
N LEU A 256 5.26 -25.21 4.49
CA LEU A 256 5.15 -26.24 3.45
C LEU A 256 5.81 -27.53 3.95
N SER A 257 5.05 -28.62 3.98
CA SER A 257 5.56 -29.92 4.41
C SER A 257 6.55 -30.51 3.40
N ARG A 258 6.25 -30.36 2.09
CA ARG A 258 7.03 -30.88 0.96
C ARG A 258 6.93 -29.93 -0.25
N PRO A 259 7.83 -30.04 -1.25
CA PRO A 259 7.68 -29.34 -2.52
C PRO A 259 6.28 -29.58 -3.12
N VAL A 260 5.62 -28.51 -3.54
CA VAL A 260 4.27 -28.47 -4.10
C VAL A 260 4.32 -28.76 -5.60
N LEU A 261 5.40 -28.39 -6.29
CA LEU A 261 5.56 -28.70 -7.71
C LEU A 261 5.89 -30.19 -7.88
N GLN A 262 4.87 -30.97 -8.27
CA GLN A 262 5.06 -32.38 -8.58
C GLN A 262 5.71 -32.56 -9.96
N PRO A 263 6.66 -33.51 -10.12
CA PRO A 263 7.35 -33.79 -11.38
C PRO A 263 6.45 -34.15 -12.58
N GLY A 264 5.15 -34.38 -12.37
CA GLY A 264 4.15 -34.77 -13.39
C GLY A 264 3.24 -33.65 -13.90
N LEU A 265 3.31 -32.42 -13.36
CA LEU A 265 2.67 -31.22 -13.92
C LEU A 265 3.59 -30.50 -14.93
N LYS A 266 4.51 -31.26 -15.53
CA LYS A 266 5.33 -30.87 -16.69
C LYS A 266 4.39 -30.61 -17.86
N GLY A 267 4.30 -29.36 -18.32
CA GLY A 267 3.63 -29.06 -19.59
C GLY A 267 2.73 -27.84 -19.65
N LEU A 268 2.65 -26.99 -18.62
CA LEU A 268 1.85 -25.77 -18.73
C LEU A 268 2.49 -24.72 -19.65
N LEU A 269 3.82 -24.68 -19.78
CA LEU A 269 4.53 -23.58 -20.45
C LEU A 269 5.81 -24.09 -21.11
N LYS A 270 6.11 -23.63 -22.32
CA LYS A 270 7.42 -23.88 -22.95
C LYS A 270 8.51 -23.22 -22.12
N PRO A 271 9.70 -23.84 -21.96
CA PRO A 271 10.83 -23.15 -21.36
C PRO A 271 11.08 -21.85 -22.11
N SER A 272 11.06 -20.72 -21.41
CA SER A 272 11.32 -19.43 -22.04
C SER A 272 12.61 -19.44 -22.85
N ALA A 273 12.55 -18.79 -24.02
CA ALA A 273 13.70 -18.57 -24.89
C ALA A 273 14.65 -17.48 -24.34
N SER A 274 14.24 -16.75 -23.29
CA SER A 274 15.06 -15.75 -22.63
C SER A 274 16.18 -16.41 -21.82
N ALA A 275 17.42 -16.14 -22.23
CA ALA A 275 18.62 -16.52 -21.49
C ALA A 275 18.93 -15.55 -20.32
N GLN A 276 18.11 -14.53 -20.11
CA GLN A 276 18.37 -13.50 -19.11
C GLN A 276 18.04 -14.02 -17.71
N THR A 277 19.04 -14.03 -16.84
CA THR A 277 18.93 -14.42 -15.43
C THR A 277 18.68 -13.21 -14.54
N LEU A 278 17.95 -13.44 -13.46
CA LEU A 278 17.62 -12.47 -12.41
C LEU A 278 18.14 -13.02 -11.07
N ARG A 279 18.54 -12.11 -10.16
CA ARG A 279 19.05 -12.42 -8.83
C ARG A 279 18.16 -11.70 -7.83
N VAL A 280 17.34 -12.48 -7.13
CA VAL A 280 16.29 -11.98 -6.23
C VAL A 280 16.75 -12.18 -4.80
N GLY A 281 16.90 -11.09 -4.05
CA GLY A 281 17.11 -11.15 -2.61
C GLY A 281 15.85 -11.60 -1.89
N LEU A 282 15.96 -12.68 -1.10
CA LEU A 282 14.81 -13.30 -0.44
C LEU A 282 14.62 -12.80 0.98
N PHE A 283 13.39 -12.90 1.48
CA PHE A 283 12.99 -12.46 2.82
C PHE A 283 13.33 -10.99 3.08
N ALA A 284 13.13 -10.15 2.07
CA ALA A 284 13.41 -8.73 2.19
C ALA A 284 12.38 -8.01 3.06
N GLY A 285 12.87 -7.04 3.83
CA GLY A 285 12.01 -6.16 4.63
C GLY A 285 11.40 -5.01 3.82
N GLU A 286 10.84 -4.05 4.55
CA GLU A 286 10.21 -2.84 3.98
C GLU A 286 11.19 -1.94 3.21
N GLU A 287 12.49 -2.01 3.49
CA GLU A 287 13.53 -1.27 2.77
C GLU A 287 14.13 -2.05 1.59
N GLY A 288 13.58 -3.22 1.26
CA GLY A 288 14.08 -4.08 0.19
C GLY A 288 15.38 -4.82 0.49
N LYS A 289 15.93 -4.69 1.70
CA LYS A 289 17.11 -5.42 2.17
C LYS A 289 16.72 -6.84 2.62
N PRO A 290 17.35 -7.91 2.10
CA PRO A 290 17.16 -9.28 2.57
C PRO A 290 17.44 -9.41 4.08
N ALA A 291 16.60 -10.13 4.81
CA ALA A 291 16.85 -10.49 6.22
C ALA A 291 18.08 -11.42 6.36
N THR A 292 18.73 -11.39 7.52
CA THR A 292 19.87 -12.23 7.87
C THR A 292 19.38 -13.55 8.42
N ALA A 293 19.52 -14.61 7.65
CA ALA A 293 19.21 -15.96 8.09
C ALA A 293 20.36 -16.54 8.94
N LEU A 294 19.99 -17.30 9.97
CA LEU A 294 20.88 -18.02 10.87
C LEU A 294 20.81 -19.53 10.62
N ARG A 295 19.62 -20.02 10.29
CA ARG A 295 19.37 -21.43 10.02
C ARG A 295 18.20 -21.58 9.06
N PHE A 296 18.22 -22.60 8.21
CA PHE A 296 17.04 -23.06 7.50
C PHE A 296 17.18 -24.51 7.08
N TYR A 297 16.06 -25.11 6.69
CA TYR A 297 16.08 -26.40 6.01
C TYR A 297 15.71 -26.22 4.56
N PHE A 298 16.25 -27.07 3.70
CA PHE A 298 15.81 -27.14 2.31
C PHE A 298 15.47 -28.55 1.85
N VAL A 299 14.59 -28.63 0.87
CA VAL A 299 14.22 -29.86 0.16
C VAL A 299 14.17 -29.55 -1.33
N ALA A 300 14.99 -30.23 -2.14
CA ALA A 300 14.90 -30.13 -3.59
C ALA A 300 13.88 -31.15 -4.14
N ASN A 301 13.09 -30.80 -5.16
CA ASN A 301 12.18 -31.76 -5.78
C ASN A 301 12.84 -32.65 -6.85
N SER A 302 14.10 -32.38 -7.17
CA SER A 302 14.99 -33.18 -8.02
C SER A 302 16.33 -33.37 -7.33
N ASP A 303 17.16 -34.29 -7.84
CA ASP A 303 18.56 -34.38 -7.41
C ASP A 303 19.25 -33.01 -7.63
N PHE A 304 20.27 -32.72 -6.85
CA PHE A 304 20.90 -31.40 -6.80
C PHE A 304 22.41 -31.48 -6.57
N ARG A 305 23.08 -30.37 -6.87
CA ARG A 305 24.52 -30.20 -6.68
C ARG A 305 24.80 -29.00 -5.77
N LEU A 306 25.88 -29.08 -5.02
CA LEU A 306 26.45 -27.94 -4.29
C LEU A 306 27.64 -27.41 -5.08
N ILE A 307 27.59 -26.12 -5.44
CA ILE A 307 28.62 -25.46 -6.23
C ILE A 307 29.21 -24.30 -5.43
N ALA A 308 30.52 -24.29 -5.22
CA ALA A 308 31.23 -23.22 -4.53
C ALA A 308 31.32 -21.93 -5.39
N ALA A 309 31.72 -20.81 -4.78
CA ALA A 309 31.87 -19.52 -5.46
C ALA A 309 32.78 -19.57 -6.70
N ASN A 310 33.82 -20.40 -6.67
CA ASN A 310 34.78 -20.62 -7.76
C ASN A 310 34.22 -21.49 -8.91
N GLY A 311 33.00 -22.02 -8.78
CA GLY A 311 32.37 -22.91 -9.76
C GLY A 311 32.69 -24.39 -9.57
N GLU A 312 33.49 -24.74 -8.56
CA GLU A 312 33.82 -26.12 -8.24
C GLU A 312 32.61 -26.83 -7.64
N THR A 313 32.35 -28.05 -8.12
CA THR A 313 31.32 -28.91 -7.54
C THR A 313 31.85 -29.51 -6.25
N VAL A 314 31.25 -29.10 -5.13
CA VAL A 314 31.59 -29.60 -3.80
C VAL A 314 30.89 -30.92 -3.53
N LYS A 315 29.67 -31.07 -4.05
CA LYS A 315 28.84 -32.26 -3.91
C LYS A 315 27.96 -32.43 -5.13
N ASP A 316 27.86 -33.65 -5.67
CA ASP A 316 27.08 -33.96 -6.87
C ASP A 316 26.07 -35.11 -6.73
N ASP A 317 25.98 -35.69 -5.54
CA ASP A 317 25.14 -36.84 -5.19
C ASP A 317 23.93 -36.48 -4.31
N GLY A 318 23.60 -35.19 -4.16
CA GLY A 318 22.44 -34.74 -3.38
C GLY A 318 21.12 -35.25 -3.97
N LYS A 319 20.32 -35.96 -3.16
CA LYS A 319 19.10 -36.62 -3.64
C LYS A 319 17.85 -35.76 -3.48
N SER A 320 16.92 -35.95 -4.40
CA SER A 320 15.59 -35.33 -4.33
C SER A 320 14.83 -35.73 -3.06
N LEU A 321 13.97 -34.83 -2.59
CA LEU A 321 13.04 -35.02 -1.47
C LEU A 321 13.67 -35.29 -0.09
N GLU A 322 14.98 -35.25 0.00
CA GLU A 322 15.71 -35.23 1.28
C GLU A 322 15.67 -33.85 1.92
N GLN A 323 15.62 -33.82 3.25
CA GLN A 323 15.66 -32.58 4.01
C GLN A 323 17.07 -32.33 4.55
N TRP A 324 17.67 -31.26 4.04
CA TRP A 324 19.02 -30.82 4.40
C TRP A 324 18.95 -29.58 5.29
N GLU A 325 19.97 -29.34 6.09
CA GLU A 325 20.07 -28.18 6.99
C GLU A 325 21.24 -27.27 6.61
N ILE A 326 21.00 -25.96 6.65
CA ILE A 326 22.02 -24.93 6.54
C ILE A 326 22.03 -24.14 7.85
N GLN A 327 23.20 -24.03 8.49
CA GLN A 327 23.33 -23.36 9.78
C GLN A 327 24.57 -22.48 9.84
N PHE A 328 24.41 -21.26 10.35
CA PHE A 328 25.49 -20.36 10.69
C PHE A 328 26.06 -20.70 12.07
N ARG A 329 27.39 -20.70 12.18
CA ARG A 329 28.15 -20.90 13.42
C ARG A 329 28.76 -19.59 13.87
N PRO A 330 28.19 -18.93 14.92
CA PRO A 330 28.71 -17.66 15.41
C PRO A 330 30.16 -17.74 15.91
N GLU A 331 30.59 -18.91 16.38
CA GLU A 331 31.89 -19.10 17.02
C GLU A 331 33.06 -18.94 16.03
N ASN A 332 32.84 -19.31 14.76
CA ASN A 332 33.88 -19.33 13.72
C ASN A 332 33.47 -18.59 12.44
N GLY A 333 32.24 -18.09 12.38
CA GLY A 333 31.67 -17.38 11.23
C GLY A 333 31.45 -18.25 9.99
N LEU A 334 31.40 -19.57 10.15
CA LEU A 334 31.18 -20.52 9.05
C LEU A 334 29.70 -20.80 8.84
N VAL A 335 29.34 -21.11 7.59
CA VAL A 335 28.06 -21.73 7.24
C VAL A 335 28.30 -23.22 7.03
N GLU A 336 27.59 -24.06 7.78
CA GLU A 336 27.61 -25.52 7.65
C GLU A 336 26.44 -26.00 6.80
N VAL A 337 26.69 -27.00 5.96
CA VAL A 337 25.68 -27.77 5.22
C VAL A 337 25.64 -29.18 5.80
N ARG A 338 24.47 -29.59 6.27
CA ARG A 338 24.26 -30.89 6.91
C ARG A 338 23.26 -31.74 6.13
N ASP A 339 23.58 -33.01 6.02
CA ASP A 339 22.71 -34.03 5.41
C ASP A 339 21.51 -34.37 6.32
N PRO A 340 20.55 -35.21 5.88
CA PRO A 340 19.40 -35.61 6.68
C PRO A 340 19.76 -36.32 7.99
N GLU A 341 20.91 -36.99 8.05
CA GLU A 341 21.44 -37.65 9.24
C GLU A 341 22.13 -36.66 10.22
N GLY A 342 22.33 -35.41 9.81
CA GLY A 342 22.93 -34.34 10.60
C GLY A 342 24.45 -34.23 10.48
N ASN A 343 25.09 -35.00 9.60
CA ASN A 343 26.53 -34.93 9.36
C ASN A 343 26.88 -33.70 8.54
N ILE A 344 28.00 -33.06 8.87
CA ILE A 344 28.50 -31.90 8.12
C ILE A 344 29.13 -32.38 6.81
N GLN A 345 28.53 -31.98 5.69
CA GLN A 345 28.99 -32.33 4.35
C GLN A 345 29.86 -31.24 3.73
N PHE A 346 29.64 -29.97 4.11
CA PHE A 346 30.37 -28.84 3.58
C PHE A 346 30.37 -27.67 4.58
N THR A 347 31.46 -26.89 4.61
CA THR A 347 31.52 -25.63 5.35
C THR A 347 32.04 -24.51 4.46
N ALA A 348 31.48 -23.31 4.60
CA ALA A 348 31.78 -22.20 3.71
C ALA A 348 31.93 -20.87 4.45
N LYS A 349 32.98 -20.11 4.08
CA LYS A 349 33.10 -18.65 4.32
C LYS A 349 32.77 -17.82 3.09
N GLN A 350 32.69 -18.46 1.93
CA GLN A 350 32.40 -17.83 0.65
C GLN A 350 31.01 -18.25 0.17
N PRO A 351 30.39 -17.50 -0.76
CA PRO A 351 29.10 -17.89 -1.32
C PRO A 351 29.13 -19.28 -1.96
N PHE A 352 28.01 -19.98 -1.88
CA PHE A 352 27.82 -21.27 -2.56
C PHE A 352 26.37 -21.42 -3.02
N ARG A 353 26.13 -22.38 -3.91
CA ARG A 353 24.86 -22.55 -4.61
C ARG A 353 24.34 -23.96 -4.47
N ILE A 354 23.04 -24.06 -4.21
CA ILE A 354 22.24 -25.28 -4.34
C ILE A 354 21.60 -25.24 -5.74
N VAL A 355 22.02 -26.16 -6.60
CA VAL A 355 21.64 -26.20 -8.02
C VAL A 355 20.88 -27.49 -8.31
N PRO A 356 19.56 -27.44 -8.53
CA PRO A 356 18.81 -28.59 -9.03
C PRO A 356 19.41 -29.11 -10.35
N ILE A 357 19.49 -30.44 -10.51
CA ILE A 357 19.96 -31.09 -11.74
C ILE A 357 18.88 -31.00 -12.83
N ASP A 358 17.61 -31.21 -12.47
CA ASP A 358 16.51 -30.94 -13.39
C ASP A 358 16.39 -29.42 -13.60
N ARG A 359 16.31 -28.99 -14.86
CA ARG A 359 16.13 -27.58 -15.22
C ARG A 359 14.83 -27.01 -14.68
N GLU A 360 13.81 -27.83 -14.51
CA GLU A 360 12.53 -27.46 -13.90
C GLU A 360 12.48 -27.75 -12.39
N GLY A 361 13.60 -28.21 -11.83
CA GLY A 361 13.73 -28.49 -10.41
C GLY A 361 13.55 -27.25 -9.54
N THR A 362 13.05 -27.49 -8.33
CA THR A 362 12.75 -26.46 -7.32
C THR A 362 13.50 -26.76 -6.03
N VAL A 363 13.73 -25.70 -5.25
CA VAL A 363 14.27 -25.76 -3.90
C VAL A 363 13.24 -25.16 -2.95
N LEU A 364 12.68 -25.99 -2.07
CA LEU A 364 11.86 -25.54 -0.95
C LEU A 364 12.75 -25.07 0.19
N VAL A 365 12.69 -23.79 0.53
CA VAL A 365 13.30 -23.18 1.72
C VAL A 365 12.24 -23.12 2.82
N LYS A 366 12.51 -23.78 3.95
CA LYS A 366 11.53 -23.92 5.05
C LYS A 366 12.12 -23.57 6.42
N SER A 367 11.24 -23.11 7.31
CA SER A 367 11.55 -22.86 8.72
C SER A 367 12.82 -22.04 8.94
N VAL A 368 12.94 -20.94 8.19
CA VAL A 368 14.09 -20.04 8.29
C VAL A 368 14.07 -19.33 9.63
N GLU A 369 15.19 -19.42 10.35
CA GLU A 369 15.49 -18.66 11.55
C GLU A 369 16.27 -17.41 11.14
N PHE A 370 15.83 -16.24 11.62
CA PHE A 370 16.41 -14.95 11.27
C PHE A 370 17.00 -14.26 12.50
N LEU A 371 18.01 -13.43 12.26
CA LEU A 371 18.53 -12.50 13.26
C LEU A 371 17.50 -11.41 13.56
N GLU A 372 16.88 -10.87 12.51
CA GLU A 372 15.79 -9.89 12.61
C GLU A 372 14.48 -10.61 12.97
N THR A 373 13.68 -10.03 13.88
CA THR A 373 12.47 -10.70 14.40
C THR A 373 11.17 -10.27 13.70
N PHE A 374 11.15 -9.07 13.08
CA PHE A 374 9.95 -8.43 12.52
C PHE A 374 10.28 -7.64 11.24
N GLY A 375 9.24 -7.22 10.50
CA GLY A 375 9.38 -6.32 9.35
C GLY A 375 9.57 -7.00 7.98
N PHE A 376 9.34 -8.32 7.90
CA PHE A 376 9.40 -9.11 6.66
C PHE A 376 8.46 -10.33 6.73
N ASP A 377 8.26 -11.03 5.61
CA ASP A 377 7.45 -12.27 5.52
C ASP A 377 8.32 -13.53 5.73
N PRO A 378 8.25 -14.20 6.90
CA PRO A 378 9.04 -15.39 7.22
C PRO A 378 8.45 -16.70 6.65
N GLY A 379 7.45 -16.62 5.77
CA GLY A 379 6.82 -17.77 5.13
C GLY A 379 7.79 -18.62 4.33
N ASP A 380 7.56 -19.94 4.32
CA ASP A 380 8.32 -20.86 3.51
C ASP A 380 8.18 -20.51 2.02
N ARG A 381 9.22 -20.76 1.22
CA ARG A 381 9.28 -20.41 -0.21
C ARG A 381 9.79 -21.61 -1.01
N GLU A 382 9.03 -22.05 -1.99
CA GLU A 382 9.52 -23.00 -3.00
C GLU A 382 9.97 -22.22 -4.23
N LEU A 383 11.22 -22.41 -4.66
CA LEU A 383 11.87 -21.54 -5.63
C LEU A 383 12.32 -22.34 -6.85
N ARG A 384 12.11 -21.78 -8.05
CA ARG A 384 12.72 -22.29 -9.28
C ARG A 384 14.18 -21.85 -9.37
N GLY A 385 14.97 -22.63 -10.09
CA GLY A 385 16.37 -22.30 -10.37
C GLY A 385 17.27 -22.53 -9.17
N THR A 386 18.29 -21.69 -9.04
CA THR A 386 19.37 -21.85 -8.08
C THR A 386 19.11 -21.03 -6.81
N LEU A 387 19.42 -21.63 -5.66
CA LEU A 387 19.48 -20.91 -4.39
C LEU A 387 20.96 -20.67 -4.03
N GLU A 388 21.35 -19.41 -3.97
CA GLU A 388 22.67 -18.99 -3.49
C GLU A 388 22.58 -18.57 -2.02
N ILE A 389 23.51 -19.09 -1.23
CA ILE A 389 23.72 -18.74 0.17
C ILE A 389 24.94 -17.84 0.21
N PHE A 390 24.74 -16.62 0.71
CA PHE A 390 25.77 -15.59 0.77
C PHE A 390 26.14 -15.32 2.24
N PRO A 391 27.29 -15.83 2.73
CA PRO A 391 27.75 -15.58 4.10
C PRO A 391 27.88 -14.09 4.42
N ALA A 392 27.50 -13.71 5.65
CA ALA A 392 27.54 -12.35 6.18
C ALA A 392 28.06 -12.38 7.65
N PRO A 393 28.46 -11.25 8.24
CA PRO A 393 29.13 -11.23 9.56
C PRO A 393 28.37 -11.93 10.71
N HIS A 394 27.04 -11.94 10.65
CA HIS A 394 26.18 -12.50 11.70
C HIS A 394 25.17 -13.53 11.17
N GLY A 395 25.47 -14.17 10.03
CA GLY A 395 24.56 -15.12 9.39
C GLY A 395 24.82 -15.25 7.91
N PHE A 396 23.76 -15.37 7.13
CA PHE A 396 23.83 -15.39 5.66
C PHE A 396 22.59 -14.77 5.03
N LYS A 397 22.72 -14.30 3.79
CA LYS A 397 21.61 -13.85 2.95
C LYS A 397 21.25 -14.94 1.95
N LEU A 398 19.99 -15.01 1.59
CA LEU A 398 19.47 -15.97 0.61
C LEU A 398 19.14 -15.24 -0.69
N ILE A 399 19.66 -15.75 -1.80
CA ILE A 399 19.51 -15.15 -3.13
C ILE A 399 18.98 -16.22 -4.09
N ASN A 400 17.86 -15.96 -4.75
CA ASN A 400 17.34 -16.84 -5.79
C ASN A 400 17.85 -16.37 -7.16
N GLU A 401 18.60 -17.22 -7.85
CA GLU A 401 19.04 -17.01 -9.22
C GLU A 401 18.21 -17.87 -10.18
N LEU A 402 17.48 -17.23 -11.09
CA LEU A 402 16.54 -17.89 -11.99
C LEU A 402 16.36 -17.10 -13.29
N ARG A 403 15.76 -17.72 -14.31
CA ARG A 403 15.42 -17.01 -15.55
C ARG A 403 14.31 -16.00 -15.30
N LEU A 404 14.35 -14.89 -16.04
CA LEU A 404 13.37 -13.82 -15.91
C LEU A 404 11.92 -14.31 -16.03
N GLU A 405 11.59 -15.14 -17.02
CA GLU A 405 10.21 -15.62 -17.19
C GLU A 405 9.76 -16.57 -16.07
N ASP A 406 10.68 -17.38 -15.53
CA ASP A 406 10.38 -18.27 -14.40
C ASP A 406 10.04 -17.46 -13.14
N TYR A 407 10.74 -16.35 -12.91
CA TYR A 407 10.42 -15.39 -11.85
C TYR A 407 9.01 -14.79 -12.02
N LEU A 408 8.64 -14.46 -13.26
CA LEU A 408 7.36 -13.81 -13.55
C LEU A 408 6.15 -14.68 -13.24
N TYR A 409 6.26 -16.01 -13.30
CA TYR A 409 5.14 -16.89 -12.94
C TYR A 409 4.67 -16.68 -11.50
N GLY A 410 5.61 -16.58 -10.54
CA GLY A 410 5.29 -16.27 -9.16
C GLY A 410 4.95 -14.79 -8.95
N ALA A 411 5.75 -13.88 -9.55
CA ALA A 411 5.65 -12.45 -9.30
C ALA A 411 4.36 -11.81 -9.88
N VAL A 412 3.88 -12.30 -11.03
CA VAL A 412 2.61 -11.85 -11.64
C VAL A 412 1.42 -12.46 -10.91
N ALA A 413 1.51 -13.73 -10.50
CA ALA A 413 0.46 -14.39 -9.76
C ALA A 413 0.24 -13.75 -8.37
N SER A 414 1.33 -13.37 -7.68
CA SER A 414 1.26 -12.65 -6.41
C SER A 414 0.69 -11.23 -6.51
N ALA A 415 0.61 -10.65 -7.71
CA ALA A 415 0.20 -9.26 -7.91
C ALA A 415 -1.31 -9.07 -8.09
N LEU A 416 -2.03 -10.07 -8.60
CA LEU A 416 -3.44 -9.98 -8.94
C LEU A 416 -4.25 -11.14 -8.34
N PRO A 417 -5.51 -10.92 -7.89
CA PRO A 417 -6.39 -11.99 -7.40
C PRO A 417 -6.58 -13.12 -8.41
N GLN A 418 -6.70 -14.36 -7.96
CA GLN A 418 -6.74 -15.57 -8.81
C GLN A 418 -7.78 -15.54 -9.93
N ALA A 419 -8.94 -14.92 -9.70
CA ALA A 419 -10.03 -14.82 -10.68
C ALA A 419 -9.92 -13.59 -11.60
N SER A 420 -8.76 -12.94 -11.67
CA SER A 420 -8.55 -11.79 -12.54
C SER A 420 -8.61 -12.18 -14.04
N PRO A 421 -9.14 -11.30 -14.91
CA PRO A 421 -9.17 -11.58 -16.35
C PRO A 421 -7.77 -11.67 -16.96
N LEU A 422 -7.59 -12.52 -17.98
CA LEU A 422 -6.29 -12.75 -18.63
C LEU A 422 -5.61 -11.47 -19.13
N GLN A 423 -6.37 -10.48 -19.62
CA GLN A 423 -5.82 -9.21 -20.09
C GLN A 423 -5.17 -8.39 -18.97
N ALA A 424 -5.66 -8.49 -17.72
CA ALA A 424 -5.00 -7.89 -16.57
C ALA A 424 -3.66 -8.58 -16.26
N TYR A 425 -3.62 -9.92 -16.32
CA TYR A 425 -2.38 -10.68 -16.16
C TYR A 425 -1.34 -10.36 -17.25
N LYS A 426 -1.76 -10.17 -18.50
CA LYS A 426 -0.88 -9.73 -19.60
C LYS A 426 -0.29 -8.34 -19.34
N ALA A 427 -1.12 -7.37 -18.94
CA ALA A 427 -0.65 -6.03 -18.59
C ALA A 427 0.36 -6.08 -17.43
N GLN A 428 0.03 -6.84 -16.37
CA GLN A 428 0.89 -7.06 -15.22
C GLN A 428 2.20 -7.77 -15.58
N ALA A 429 2.19 -8.74 -16.48
CA ALA A 429 3.38 -9.45 -16.92
C ALA A 429 4.37 -8.53 -17.64
N VAL A 430 3.88 -7.72 -18.60
CA VAL A 430 4.70 -6.71 -19.27
C VAL A 430 5.30 -5.73 -18.26
N LEU A 431 4.49 -5.28 -17.30
CA LEU A 431 4.93 -4.31 -16.30
C LEU A 431 6.00 -4.90 -15.36
N SER A 432 5.75 -6.10 -14.85
CA SER A 432 6.66 -6.83 -13.95
C SER A 432 7.98 -7.16 -14.65
N ARG A 433 7.94 -7.57 -15.92
CA ARG A 433 9.12 -7.80 -16.75
C ARG A 433 9.95 -6.54 -16.95
N THR A 434 9.26 -5.44 -17.26
CA THR A 434 9.91 -4.12 -17.44
C THR A 434 10.57 -3.68 -16.14
N LEU A 435 9.88 -3.82 -15.00
CA LEU A 435 10.42 -3.48 -13.68
C LEU A 435 11.65 -4.31 -13.32
N ALA A 436 11.59 -5.63 -13.49
CA ALA A 436 12.70 -6.52 -13.17
C ALA A 436 13.95 -6.22 -14.00
N LEU A 437 13.78 -5.98 -15.32
CA LEU A 437 14.86 -5.61 -16.20
C LEU A 437 15.41 -4.21 -15.92
N TRP A 438 14.53 -3.27 -15.56
CA TRP A 438 14.94 -1.92 -15.19
C TRP A 438 15.74 -1.95 -13.92
N SER A 439 15.27 -2.67 -12.89
CA SER A 439 15.97 -2.88 -11.62
C SER A 439 17.34 -3.53 -11.83
N GLN A 440 17.42 -4.56 -12.68
CA GLN A 440 18.69 -5.17 -13.09
C GLN A 440 19.65 -4.16 -13.76
N SER A 441 19.15 -3.28 -14.63
CA SER A 441 19.97 -2.26 -15.30
C SER A 441 20.47 -1.14 -14.37
N GLN A 442 19.77 -0.93 -13.25
CA GLN A 442 20.09 0.07 -12.24
C GLN A 442 20.87 -0.52 -11.05
N ALA A 443 21.05 -1.84 -11.00
CA ALA A 443 21.70 -2.51 -9.89
C ALA A 443 23.12 -1.96 -9.71
N ALA A 444 23.37 -1.37 -8.55
CA ALA A 444 24.71 -0.92 -8.20
C ALA A 444 25.64 -2.13 -8.06
N PRO A 445 26.95 -1.97 -8.32
CA PRO A 445 27.93 -2.98 -7.96
C PRO A 445 27.88 -3.21 -6.45
N SER A 446 27.33 -4.36 -6.02
CA SER A 446 27.36 -4.84 -4.65
C SER A 446 28.02 -6.22 -4.62
N MET A 447 28.53 -6.63 -3.46
CA MET A 447 29.13 -7.96 -3.32
C MET A 447 28.11 -9.08 -3.58
N GLU A 448 26.86 -8.89 -3.16
CA GLU A 448 25.74 -9.81 -3.36
C GLU A 448 25.21 -9.81 -4.80
N ARG A 449 25.42 -8.72 -5.55
CA ARG A 449 24.94 -8.51 -6.92
C ARG A 449 23.43 -8.75 -7.06
N LEU A 450 22.64 -8.15 -6.18
CA LEU A 450 21.18 -8.25 -6.20
C LEU A 450 20.59 -7.39 -7.32
N HIS A 451 19.63 -7.94 -8.05
CA HIS A 451 18.89 -7.20 -9.07
C HIS A 451 17.55 -6.69 -8.55
N ILE A 452 16.87 -7.47 -7.71
CA ILE A 452 15.54 -7.15 -7.15
C ILE A 452 15.37 -7.87 -5.80
N CYS A 453 14.30 -7.57 -5.07
CA CYS A 453 13.92 -8.22 -3.81
C CYS A 453 12.51 -8.83 -3.89
N ASP A 454 12.18 -9.71 -2.95
CA ASP A 454 10.92 -10.47 -2.93
C ASP A 454 9.78 -9.83 -2.11
N SER A 455 10.01 -8.63 -1.59
CA SER A 455 9.05 -7.85 -0.79
C SER A 455 8.29 -6.81 -1.63
N ALA A 456 7.28 -6.20 -1.02
CA ALA A 456 6.49 -5.14 -1.65
C ALA A 456 7.32 -3.88 -1.99
N TYR A 457 8.51 -3.71 -1.42
CA TYR A 457 9.42 -2.63 -1.78
C TYR A 457 9.85 -2.71 -3.25
N CYS A 458 10.11 -3.92 -3.74
CA CYS A 458 10.43 -4.15 -5.16
C CYS A 458 9.21 -4.70 -5.90
N GLN A 459 8.92 -5.98 -5.69
CA GLN A 459 7.77 -6.69 -6.20
C GLN A 459 7.63 -7.99 -5.42
N ARG A 460 6.44 -8.23 -4.84
CA ARG A 460 6.18 -9.45 -4.06
C ARG A 460 6.43 -10.69 -4.91
N TYR A 461 7.24 -11.60 -4.40
CA TYR A 461 7.58 -12.87 -5.04
C TYR A 461 7.71 -13.97 -3.98
N LEU A 462 6.81 -14.94 -3.98
CA LEU A 462 6.82 -16.03 -3.00
C LEU A 462 7.22 -17.38 -3.61
N GLY A 463 7.64 -17.36 -4.87
CA GLY A 463 8.02 -18.54 -5.63
C GLY A 463 6.81 -19.35 -6.12
N VAL A 464 7.01 -20.66 -6.24
CA VAL A 464 6.13 -21.60 -6.93
C VAL A 464 4.79 -21.79 -6.23
N SER A 465 4.71 -21.58 -4.92
CA SER A 465 3.47 -21.78 -4.17
C SER A 465 2.34 -20.82 -4.56
N GLU A 466 2.66 -19.71 -5.23
CA GLU A 466 1.67 -18.74 -5.71
C GLU A 466 1.38 -18.89 -7.22
N GLU A 467 2.12 -19.74 -7.94
CA GLU A 467 1.94 -19.87 -9.39
C GLU A 467 0.53 -20.34 -9.75
N MET A 468 -0.06 -19.71 -10.77
CA MET A 468 -1.39 -20.05 -11.24
C MET A 468 -1.45 -20.03 -12.77
N ARG A 469 -2.24 -20.94 -13.34
CA ARG A 469 -2.33 -21.15 -14.79
C ARG A 469 -2.63 -19.87 -15.57
N ALA A 470 -3.58 -19.04 -15.12
CA ALA A 470 -3.96 -17.81 -15.81
C ALA A 470 -2.84 -16.76 -15.83
N ALA A 471 -2.14 -16.58 -14.72
CA ALA A 471 -0.97 -15.69 -14.62
C ALA A 471 0.17 -16.19 -15.52
N SER A 472 0.49 -17.47 -15.43
CA SER A 472 1.46 -18.17 -16.26
C SER A 472 1.18 -18.02 -17.75
N GLN A 473 -0.09 -18.15 -18.17
CA GLN A 473 -0.52 -17.91 -19.54
C GLN A 473 -0.31 -16.44 -19.95
N GLY A 474 -0.64 -15.47 -19.09
CA GLY A 474 -0.39 -14.05 -19.34
C GLY A 474 1.08 -13.72 -19.52
N VAL A 475 1.97 -14.38 -18.75
CA VAL A 475 3.43 -14.28 -18.89
C VAL A 475 3.89 -14.80 -20.24
N ALA A 476 3.50 -16.03 -20.62
CA ALA A 476 3.91 -16.65 -21.88
C ALA A 476 3.38 -15.92 -23.12
N GLU A 477 2.12 -15.47 -23.11
CA GLU A 477 1.53 -14.74 -24.24
C GLU A 477 2.10 -13.31 -24.40
N THR A 478 2.90 -12.84 -23.43
CA THR A 478 3.58 -11.54 -23.49
C THR A 478 5.10 -11.67 -23.40
N GLU A 479 5.65 -12.87 -23.66
CA GLU A 479 7.08 -13.12 -23.58
C GLU A 479 7.87 -12.08 -24.39
N GLY A 480 8.90 -11.50 -23.76
CA GLY A 480 9.74 -10.48 -24.37
C GLY A 480 9.13 -9.09 -24.50
N LEU A 481 7.84 -8.89 -24.20
CA LEU A 481 7.22 -7.57 -24.26
C LEU A 481 7.55 -6.73 -23.02
N VAL A 482 8.03 -5.50 -23.27
CA VAL A 482 8.41 -4.51 -22.25
C VAL A 482 7.91 -3.12 -22.63
N LEU A 483 7.81 -2.22 -21.65
CA LEU A 483 7.57 -0.80 -21.88
C LEU A 483 8.89 -0.04 -22.04
N SER A 484 8.91 0.86 -23.02
CA SER A 484 10.02 1.77 -23.29
C SER A 484 9.57 3.22 -23.28
N HIS A 485 10.43 4.10 -22.80
CA HIS A 485 10.23 5.54 -22.80
C HIS A 485 11.48 6.20 -23.38
N ASN A 486 11.33 7.07 -24.39
CA ASN A 486 12.45 7.72 -25.10
C ASN A 486 13.53 6.74 -25.59
N GLY A 487 13.09 5.59 -26.13
CA GLY A 487 13.99 4.56 -26.68
C GLY A 487 14.69 3.68 -25.65
N ARG A 488 14.58 3.97 -24.35
CA ARG A 488 15.17 3.19 -23.26
C ARG A 488 14.12 2.39 -22.51
N LEU A 489 14.55 1.38 -21.75
CA LEU A 489 13.67 0.63 -20.87
C LEU A 489 13.04 1.58 -19.84
N ALA A 490 11.72 1.55 -19.70
CA ALA A 490 11.01 2.52 -18.89
C ALA A 490 11.10 2.17 -17.39
N LYS A 491 11.25 3.18 -16.54
CA LYS A 491 10.92 3.04 -15.13
C LYS A 491 9.40 2.97 -15.02
N VAL A 492 8.90 1.86 -14.50
CA VAL A 492 7.47 1.62 -14.35
C VAL A 492 7.13 1.48 -12.87
N MET A 493 6.00 2.08 -12.48
CA MET A 493 5.47 2.02 -11.12
C MET A 493 4.08 1.38 -11.14
N GLN A 494 3.65 0.83 -10.02
CA GLN A 494 2.33 0.23 -9.87
C GLN A 494 1.88 0.25 -8.42
N HIS A 495 0.57 0.27 -8.21
CA HIS A 495 -0.02 0.27 -6.88
C HIS A 495 -1.35 -0.48 -6.88
N GLU A 496 -1.87 -0.80 -5.69
CA GLU A 496 -3.10 -1.60 -5.54
C GLU A 496 -4.32 -0.90 -6.12
N ASN A 497 -4.61 0.31 -5.64
CA ASN A 497 -5.81 1.04 -5.99
C ASN A 497 -5.54 2.55 -5.94
N CYS A 498 -5.86 3.31 -6.99
CA CYS A 498 -5.54 4.74 -7.04
C CYS A 498 -6.49 5.60 -6.19
N GLY A 499 -7.67 5.08 -5.83
CA GLY A 499 -8.74 5.87 -5.22
C GLY A 499 -9.54 6.71 -6.22
N GLY A 500 -9.35 6.47 -7.52
CA GLY A 500 -10.05 7.06 -8.66
C GLY A 500 -9.22 8.06 -9.49
N VAL A 501 -8.07 8.51 -8.97
CA VAL A 501 -7.07 9.31 -9.71
C VAL A 501 -5.66 8.89 -9.30
N SER A 502 -4.78 8.67 -10.29
CA SER A 502 -3.37 8.37 -10.05
C SER A 502 -2.61 9.63 -9.64
N GLU A 503 -1.46 9.45 -9.01
CA GLU A 503 -0.54 10.54 -8.69
C GLU A 503 0.03 11.21 -9.96
N ASP A 504 0.09 10.48 -11.08
CA ASP A 504 0.49 11.01 -12.38
C ASP A 504 -0.66 11.78 -13.09
N GLY A 505 -1.79 11.99 -12.42
CA GLY A 505 -2.96 12.71 -12.96
C GLY A 505 -3.82 11.88 -13.93
N ILE A 506 -3.62 10.56 -13.99
CA ILE A 506 -4.46 9.68 -14.82
C ILE A 506 -5.78 9.40 -14.08
N ALA A 507 -6.89 9.88 -14.64
CA ALA A 507 -8.23 9.54 -14.17
C ALA A 507 -8.55 8.08 -14.48
N ASP A 508 -8.94 7.32 -13.46
CA ASP A 508 -9.18 5.88 -13.59
C ASP A 508 -10.59 5.56 -14.10
N SER A 509 -10.90 6.10 -15.27
CA SER A 509 -12.20 5.98 -15.94
C SER A 509 -12.06 6.10 -17.45
N ALA A 510 -13.12 5.73 -18.17
CA ALA A 510 -13.18 5.90 -19.62
C ALA A 510 -13.21 7.39 -20.03
N GLN A 511 -13.75 8.25 -19.18
CA GLN A 511 -13.74 9.70 -19.35
C GLN A 511 -12.66 10.32 -18.45
N PRO A 512 -11.92 11.34 -18.90
CA PRO A 512 -10.78 11.90 -18.17
C PRO A 512 -11.15 12.75 -16.95
N ALA A 513 -12.41 12.77 -16.49
CA ALA A 513 -12.81 13.63 -15.39
C ALA A 513 -12.28 13.14 -14.03
N SER A 514 -11.33 13.87 -13.45
CA SER A 514 -11.60 14.72 -12.26
C SER A 514 -10.29 15.40 -11.78
N PRO A 515 -10.06 16.69 -12.04
CA PRO A 515 -9.15 17.47 -11.20
C PRO A 515 -9.96 17.88 -9.97
N LEU A 516 -9.58 17.45 -8.78
CA LEU A 516 -10.16 18.04 -7.57
C LEU A 516 -9.83 19.53 -7.59
N PHE A 517 -10.81 20.43 -7.47
CA PHE A 517 -10.60 21.87 -7.65
C PHE A 517 -10.56 22.64 -6.34
N THR A 518 -11.14 22.11 -5.25
CA THR A 518 -11.20 22.81 -3.97
C THR A 518 -10.92 21.91 -2.76
N PRO A 519 -10.60 22.48 -1.58
CA PRO A 519 -10.48 21.70 -0.35
C PRO A 519 -11.72 20.85 -0.04
N LEU A 520 -12.92 21.38 -0.28
CA LEU A 520 -14.19 20.67 -0.04
C LEU A 520 -14.38 19.50 -0.97
N GLU A 521 -14.02 19.63 -2.25
CA GLU A 521 -14.10 18.52 -3.20
C GLU A 521 -13.12 17.40 -2.85
N LEU A 522 -11.91 17.75 -2.38
CA LEU A 522 -10.95 16.78 -1.86
C LEU A 522 -11.46 16.08 -0.59
N GLU A 523 -12.02 16.83 0.36
CA GLU A 523 -12.63 16.28 1.57
C GLU A 523 -13.77 15.32 1.21
N ARG A 524 -14.68 15.74 0.33
CA ARG A 524 -15.77 14.89 -0.13
C ARG A 524 -15.26 13.63 -0.82
N TRP A 525 -14.21 13.75 -1.64
CA TRP A 525 -13.65 12.63 -2.38
C TRP A 525 -13.13 11.50 -1.48
N THR A 526 -12.56 11.83 -0.32
CA THR A 526 -12.03 10.83 0.62
C THR A 526 -13.12 10.21 1.50
N HIS A 527 -14.28 10.87 1.64
CA HIS A 527 -15.42 10.40 2.43
C HIS A 527 -16.44 9.60 1.59
N GLU A 528 -16.76 10.06 0.39
CA GLU A 528 -17.76 9.45 -0.46
C GLU A 528 -17.21 8.25 -1.22
N PHE A 529 -18.11 7.35 -1.61
CA PHE A 529 -17.74 6.20 -2.45
C PHE A 529 -17.22 6.71 -3.79
N PRO A 530 -16.26 6.00 -4.42
CA PRO A 530 -15.85 6.35 -5.76
C PRO A 530 -17.09 6.45 -6.66
N PRO A 531 -17.17 7.45 -7.56
CA PRO A 531 -18.25 7.53 -8.53
C PRO A 531 -18.38 6.21 -9.30
N ARG A 532 -19.59 5.86 -9.72
CA ARG A 532 -19.77 4.69 -10.60
C ARG A 532 -18.93 4.85 -11.87
N ASN A 533 -18.50 3.73 -12.45
CA ASN A 533 -17.70 3.65 -13.68
C ASN A 533 -16.20 4.00 -13.50
N ARG A 534 -15.70 4.01 -12.26
CA ARG A 534 -14.25 3.97 -12.03
C ARG A 534 -13.77 2.53 -12.24
N PHE A 535 -12.62 2.36 -12.88
CA PHE A 535 -12.11 1.00 -13.10
C PHE A 535 -11.66 0.35 -11.78
N CYS A 536 -11.17 1.14 -10.83
CA CYS A 536 -10.73 0.71 -9.51
C CYS A 536 -11.87 0.65 -8.48
N GLU A 537 -13.14 0.68 -8.92
CA GLU A 537 -14.30 0.54 -8.03
C GLU A 537 -14.24 -0.80 -7.27
N ALA A 538 -14.80 -0.81 -6.06
CA ALA A 538 -14.89 -2.02 -5.26
C ALA A 538 -15.76 -3.08 -5.97
N GLY A 539 -15.39 -4.35 -5.81
CA GLY A 539 -16.09 -5.47 -6.40
C GLY A 539 -15.58 -6.80 -5.86
N SER A 540 -15.95 -7.91 -6.49
CA SER A 540 -15.52 -9.25 -6.06
C SER A 540 -14.01 -9.45 -6.07
N LEU A 541 -13.29 -8.73 -6.94
CA LEU A 541 -11.83 -8.80 -7.06
C LEU A 541 -11.09 -7.63 -6.40
N THR A 542 -11.82 -6.58 -6.03
CA THR A 542 -11.25 -5.36 -5.44
C THR A 542 -11.95 -5.10 -4.11
N PRO A 543 -11.33 -5.48 -2.97
CA PRO A 543 -11.91 -5.22 -1.65
C PRO A 543 -12.23 -3.74 -1.46
N ALA A 544 -13.39 -3.45 -0.85
CA ALA A 544 -13.85 -2.07 -0.65
C ALA A 544 -12.80 -1.20 0.05
N VAL A 545 -12.18 -1.73 1.12
CA VAL A 545 -11.15 -1.05 1.91
C VAL A 545 -9.92 -0.62 1.11
N GLN A 546 -9.70 -1.18 -0.08
CA GLN A 546 -8.63 -0.73 -0.95
C GLN A 546 -8.95 0.58 -1.67
N SER A 547 -10.24 0.88 -1.91
CA SER A 547 -10.70 2.07 -2.63
C SER A 547 -10.99 3.25 -1.70
N ARG A 548 -11.57 2.98 -0.52
CA ARG A 548 -11.78 3.95 0.56
C ARG A 548 -11.52 3.29 1.91
N TRP A 549 -10.98 4.04 2.85
CA TRP A 549 -10.64 3.53 4.18
C TRP A 549 -10.78 4.63 5.23
N VAL A 550 -11.04 4.20 6.46
CA VAL A 550 -11.14 5.09 7.63
C VAL A 550 -10.19 4.57 8.71
N ARG A 551 -9.51 5.48 9.41
CA ARG A 551 -8.74 5.19 10.64
C ARG A 551 -9.21 6.11 11.76
N LEU A 552 -9.41 5.55 12.94
CA LEU A 552 -9.80 6.29 14.14
C LEU A 552 -8.69 6.12 15.17
N ILE A 553 -7.77 7.09 15.18
CA ILE A 553 -6.51 6.97 15.88
C ILE A 553 -6.58 7.77 17.18
N LYS A 554 -6.25 7.15 18.32
CA LYS A 554 -6.20 7.85 19.60
C LYS A 554 -5.04 8.84 19.62
N ALA A 555 -5.27 10.05 20.13
CA ALA A 555 -4.23 11.06 20.24
C ALA A 555 -3.06 10.61 21.14
N ASP A 556 -3.32 9.76 22.14
CA ASP A 556 -2.26 9.23 23.01
C ASP A 556 -1.34 8.21 22.31
N ASP A 557 -1.87 7.43 21.36
CA ASP A 557 -1.04 6.54 20.51
C ASP A 557 -0.11 7.38 19.63
N LEU A 558 -0.63 8.45 19.00
CA LEU A 558 0.15 9.38 18.19
C LEU A 558 1.16 10.17 19.02
N LYS A 559 0.78 10.64 20.22
CA LYS A 559 1.69 11.28 21.17
C LYS A 559 2.84 10.35 21.54
N THR A 560 2.55 9.09 21.85
CA THR A 560 3.59 8.09 22.18
C THR A 560 4.59 7.92 21.04
N ARG A 561 4.13 7.95 19.78
CA ARG A 561 5.02 7.90 18.60
C ARG A 561 5.78 9.20 18.40
N ALA A 562 5.14 10.36 18.57
CA ALA A 562 5.78 11.67 18.46
C ALA A 562 6.93 11.80 19.47
N GLU A 563 6.72 11.40 20.73
CA GLU A 563 7.70 11.50 21.81
C GLU A 563 8.94 10.60 21.58
N ARG A 564 8.89 9.62 20.67
CA ARG A 564 10.09 8.87 20.22
C ARG A 564 11.01 9.71 19.33
N ILE A 565 10.47 10.74 18.68
CA ILE A 565 11.17 11.62 17.75
C ILE A 565 11.52 12.94 18.44
N LYS A 566 10.50 13.58 19.03
CA LYS A 566 10.61 14.88 19.68
C LYS A 566 9.50 15.06 20.73
N PRO A 567 9.78 15.64 21.90
CA PRO A 567 8.73 15.98 22.86
C PRO A 567 7.75 17.01 22.30
N VAL A 568 6.46 16.69 22.31
CA VAL A 568 5.38 17.57 21.82
C VAL A 568 4.27 17.76 22.86
N GLY A 569 4.15 16.88 23.85
CA GLY A 569 3.06 16.89 24.83
C GLY A 569 1.72 16.41 24.22
N PRO A 570 0.61 16.58 24.95
CA PRO A 570 -0.73 16.37 24.41
C PRO A 570 -0.92 17.06 23.05
N LEU A 571 -1.48 16.34 22.08
CA LEU A 571 -1.67 16.86 20.74
C LEU A 571 -2.84 17.84 20.70
N ARG A 572 -2.69 18.94 19.98
CA ARG A 572 -3.75 19.92 19.70
C ARG A 572 -4.30 19.75 18.29
N HIS A 573 -3.41 19.59 17.32
CA HIS A 573 -3.79 19.54 15.92
C HIS A 573 -2.76 18.77 15.08
N ILE A 574 -3.20 18.19 13.96
CA ILE A 574 -2.34 17.63 12.91
C ILE A 574 -2.85 18.18 11.59
N ARG A 575 -1.98 18.85 10.81
CA ARG A 575 -2.35 19.40 9.50
C ARG A 575 -1.41 18.96 8.40
N ALA A 576 -1.96 18.83 7.20
CA ALA A 576 -1.16 18.72 5.99
C ALA A 576 -0.53 20.07 5.67
N LEU A 577 0.79 20.08 5.52
CA LEU A 577 1.55 21.24 5.08
C LEU A 577 1.74 21.26 3.58
N ARG A 578 1.91 20.09 2.94
CA ARG A 578 2.00 20.01 1.48
C ARG A 578 1.24 18.82 0.96
N ARG A 579 0.67 18.98 -0.22
CA ARG A 579 -0.02 17.95 -0.98
C ARG A 579 0.45 17.96 -2.43
N SER A 580 0.37 16.81 -3.10
CA SER A 580 0.49 16.74 -4.54
C SER A 580 -0.73 17.33 -5.25
N PRO A 581 -0.66 17.60 -6.57
CA PRO A 581 -1.83 17.99 -7.36
C PRO A 581 -3.00 17.00 -7.28
N ALA A 582 -2.72 15.70 -7.03
CA ALA A 582 -3.75 14.68 -6.81
C ALA A 582 -4.31 14.66 -5.37
N GLY A 583 -3.89 15.61 -4.52
CA GLY A 583 -4.34 15.74 -3.13
C GLY A 583 -3.58 14.88 -2.11
N ARG A 584 -2.53 14.14 -2.52
CA ARG A 584 -1.78 13.25 -1.63
C ARG A 584 -0.86 14.05 -0.71
N VAL A 585 -0.96 13.82 0.59
CA VAL A 585 -0.13 14.46 1.61
C VAL A 585 1.36 14.14 1.37
N ARG A 586 2.19 15.18 1.36
CA ARG A 586 3.66 15.12 1.21
C ARG A 586 4.40 15.53 2.47
N SER A 587 3.81 16.41 3.27
CA SER A 587 4.33 16.75 4.59
C SER A 587 3.21 17.06 5.58
N LEU A 588 3.48 16.75 6.85
CA LEU A 588 2.57 16.95 7.98
C LEU A 588 3.23 17.79 9.06
N GLU A 589 2.43 18.62 9.70
CA GLU A 589 2.76 19.28 10.96
C GLU A 589 1.91 18.71 12.09
N VAL A 590 2.58 18.27 13.15
CA VAL A 590 1.97 17.76 14.38
C VAL A 590 2.21 18.79 15.47
N VAL A 591 1.15 19.41 15.96
CA VAL A 591 1.19 20.48 16.96
C VAL A 591 0.74 19.92 18.30
N GLY A 592 1.63 19.93 19.29
CA GLY A 592 1.32 19.61 20.68
C GLY A 592 1.41 20.83 21.61
N THR A 593 1.09 20.65 22.88
CA THR A 593 1.13 21.73 23.87
C THR A 593 2.54 22.22 24.21
N ARG A 594 3.57 21.41 23.94
CA ARG A 594 4.99 21.70 24.27
C ARG A 594 5.89 21.88 23.05
N GLY A 595 5.37 21.66 21.84
CA GLY A 595 6.16 21.80 20.64
C GLY A 595 5.50 21.23 19.40
N THR A 596 6.21 21.40 18.28
CA THR A 596 5.78 20.98 16.96
C THR A 596 6.77 19.98 16.36
N LEU A 597 6.24 18.96 15.67
CA LEU A 597 6.98 17.97 14.90
C LEU A 597 6.59 18.08 13.42
N LEU A 598 7.60 18.15 12.55
CA LEU A 598 7.43 18.16 11.10
C LEU A 598 7.81 16.79 10.54
N LEU A 599 6.95 16.24 9.69
CA LEU A 599 7.14 14.96 9.03
C LEU A 599 7.15 15.19 7.51
N GLU A 600 8.22 14.77 6.86
CA GLU A 600 8.42 14.92 5.42
C GLU A 600 8.48 13.55 4.75
N GLY A 601 7.70 13.38 3.68
CA GLY A 601 7.68 12.18 2.87
C GLY A 601 6.79 11.05 3.42
N ASP A 602 6.37 10.20 2.49
CA ASP A 602 5.35 9.17 2.70
C ASP A 602 5.69 8.22 3.88
N LYS A 603 6.96 7.81 4.02
CA LYS A 603 7.39 6.89 5.09
C LYS A 603 7.30 7.50 6.49
N ALA A 604 7.81 8.72 6.69
CA ALA A 604 7.76 9.38 7.98
C ALA A 604 6.30 9.62 8.43
N ILE A 605 5.44 9.96 7.46
CA ILE A 605 4.01 10.14 7.68
C ILE A 605 3.31 8.81 8.01
N SER A 606 3.54 7.75 7.24
CA SER A 606 2.92 6.45 7.48
C SER A 606 3.34 5.86 8.81
N ASP A 607 4.64 5.89 9.11
CA ASP A 607 5.21 5.32 10.34
C ASP A 607 4.69 6.05 11.59
N PHE A 608 4.38 7.34 11.46
CA PHE A 608 3.80 8.13 12.54
C PHE A 608 2.28 7.87 12.71
N LEU A 609 1.50 8.05 11.63
CA LEU A 609 0.04 8.00 11.71
C LEU A 609 -0.47 6.58 11.96
N SER A 610 -0.06 5.64 11.12
CA SER A 610 -0.60 4.28 11.11
C SER A 610 0.47 3.34 10.51
N PRO A 611 1.54 3.03 11.27
CA PRO A 611 2.67 2.23 10.80
C PRO A 611 2.20 0.86 10.28
N GLY A 612 2.64 0.51 9.08
CA GLY A 612 2.21 -0.70 8.35
C GLY A 612 0.73 -0.71 7.91
N SER A 613 -0.09 0.25 8.34
CA SER A 613 -1.56 0.21 8.22
C SER A 613 -2.18 1.37 7.47
N LEU A 614 -1.44 2.45 7.21
CA LEU A 614 -1.88 3.56 6.38
C LEU A 614 -1.92 3.11 4.92
N ARG A 615 -3.11 3.13 4.30
CA ARG A 615 -3.27 2.54 2.96
C ARG A 615 -2.75 3.45 1.84
N SER A 616 -2.89 4.76 1.95
CA SER A 616 -2.34 5.71 0.97
C SER A 616 -2.09 7.08 1.58
N MET A 617 -1.40 7.96 0.83
CA MET A 617 -1.25 9.37 1.21
C MET A 617 -2.43 10.27 0.79
N LEU A 618 -3.47 9.72 0.13
CA LEU A 618 -4.66 10.49 -0.24
C LEU A 618 -5.68 10.41 0.89
N PHE A 619 -5.58 11.33 1.85
CA PHE A 619 -6.49 11.39 2.99
C PHE A 619 -6.68 12.81 3.53
N THR A 620 -7.75 12.97 4.31
CA THR A 620 -8.07 14.15 5.12
C THR A 620 -8.08 13.78 6.60
N ILE A 621 -7.93 14.77 7.49
CA ILE A 621 -7.79 14.58 8.93
C ILE A 621 -8.83 15.43 9.64
N SER A 622 -9.64 14.79 10.48
CA SER A 622 -10.63 15.46 11.33
C SER A 622 -10.28 15.22 12.81
N PRO A 623 -9.95 16.27 13.58
CA PRO A 623 -9.73 16.13 15.01
C PRO A 623 -11.06 15.97 15.76
N LEU A 624 -11.08 15.12 16.79
CA LEU A 624 -12.10 15.13 17.83
C LEU A 624 -11.46 15.69 19.10
N MET A 625 -11.87 16.89 19.50
CA MET A 625 -11.25 17.60 20.61
C MET A 625 -11.87 17.25 21.96
N LYS A 626 -11.07 17.40 23.01
CA LYS A 626 -11.44 17.38 24.42
C LYS A 626 -10.77 18.58 25.08
N GLY A 627 -11.54 19.66 25.22
CA GLY A 627 -10.99 20.98 25.56
C GLY A 627 -10.03 21.48 24.49
N GLN A 628 -8.83 21.92 24.89
CA GLN A 628 -7.81 22.45 23.97
C GLN A 628 -6.93 21.39 23.30
N THR A 629 -7.15 20.11 23.57
CA THR A 629 -6.35 18.99 23.06
C THR A 629 -7.21 17.99 22.31
N ALA A 630 -6.65 17.28 21.33
CA ALA A 630 -7.33 16.21 20.62
C ALA A 630 -7.44 14.96 21.52
N GLU A 631 -8.60 14.33 21.52
CA GLU A 631 -8.80 12.98 22.07
C GLU A 631 -8.48 11.91 21.02
N SER A 632 -8.89 12.15 19.77
CA SER A 632 -8.61 11.28 18.64
C SER A 632 -8.60 12.05 17.32
N PHE A 633 -8.09 11.39 16.28
CA PHE A 633 -8.09 11.88 14.91
C PHE A 633 -8.77 10.83 14.02
N ILE A 634 -9.69 11.29 13.18
CA ILE A 634 -10.31 10.47 12.15
C ILE A 634 -9.62 10.79 10.83
N LEU A 635 -9.07 9.77 10.19
CA LEU A 635 -8.52 9.89 8.84
C LEU A 635 -9.49 9.23 7.88
N TRP A 636 -9.90 9.98 6.87
CA TRP A 636 -10.69 9.50 5.75
C TRP A 636 -9.79 9.47 4.53
N GLY A 637 -9.68 8.33 3.87
CA GLY A 637 -8.73 8.18 2.78
C GLY A 637 -9.21 7.35 1.61
N ALA A 638 -8.53 7.53 0.49
CA ALA A 638 -8.85 6.94 -0.79
C ALA A 638 -7.64 6.21 -1.40
N GLY A 639 -7.89 5.04 -1.99
CA GLY A 639 -6.88 4.22 -2.63
C GLY A 639 -5.94 3.49 -1.65
N SER A 640 -5.12 2.61 -2.22
CA SER A 640 -4.08 1.82 -1.55
C SER A 640 -2.78 1.84 -2.36
N GLY A 641 -1.67 2.14 -1.71
CA GLY A 641 -0.34 2.31 -2.29
C GLY A 641 -0.02 3.76 -2.69
N HIS A 642 1.11 3.92 -3.37
CA HIS A 642 1.69 5.24 -3.66
C HIS A 642 1.00 6.00 -4.82
N GLY A 643 0.09 5.38 -5.56
CA GLY A 643 -0.70 6.04 -6.61
C GLY A 643 0.01 6.30 -7.94
N LEU A 644 1.30 5.94 -8.09
CA LEU A 644 2.08 6.15 -9.31
C LEU A 644 1.95 4.98 -10.28
N GLY A 645 1.96 5.27 -11.57
CA GLY A 645 1.87 4.33 -12.67
C GLY A 645 0.55 3.55 -12.71
N MET A 646 0.63 2.24 -12.96
CA MET A 646 -0.56 1.42 -13.19
C MET A 646 -1.31 1.12 -11.89
N CYS A 647 -2.61 1.42 -11.87
CA CYS A 647 -3.53 0.94 -10.84
C CYS A 647 -3.90 -0.52 -11.12
N ARG A 648 -3.57 -1.46 -10.21
CA ARG A 648 -3.89 -2.89 -10.41
C ARG A 648 -5.40 -3.15 -10.40
N ALA A 649 -6.13 -2.56 -9.45
CA ALA A 649 -7.58 -2.63 -9.42
C ALA A 649 -8.21 -2.06 -10.70
N GLY A 650 -7.70 -0.92 -11.19
CA GLY A 650 -8.15 -0.32 -12.44
C GLY A 650 -7.81 -1.16 -13.67
N ALA A 651 -6.64 -1.80 -13.72
CA ALA A 651 -6.29 -2.76 -14.77
C ALA A 651 -7.25 -3.97 -14.79
N ILE A 652 -7.63 -4.49 -13.60
CA ILE A 652 -8.65 -5.54 -13.47
C ILE A 652 -10.00 -5.03 -14.00
N GLY A 653 -10.46 -3.85 -13.56
CA GLY A 653 -11.73 -3.28 -14.01
C GLY A 653 -11.78 -3.07 -15.52
N GLN A 654 -10.72 -2.54 -16.12
CA GLN A 654 -10.61 -2.39 -17.57
C GLN A 654 -10.64 -3.75 -18.29
N ALA A 655 -9.91 -4.74 -17.79
CA ALA A 655 -9.89 -6.08 -18.36
C ALA A 655 -11.26 -6.79 -18.25
N SER A 656 -11.98 -6.57 -17.14
CA SER A 656 -13.34 -7.08 -16.94
C SER A 656 -14.35 -6.46 -17.91
N LEU A 657 -14.08 -5.26 -18.41
CA LEU A 657 -14.80 -4.62 -19.52
C LEU A 657 -14.34 -5.08 -20.91
N GLY A 658 -13.48 -6.10 -20.98
CA GLY A 658 -12.99 -6.67 -22.24
C GLY A 658 -11.86 -5.91 -22.92
N ARG A 659 -11.25 -4.91 -22.24
CA ARG A 659 -10.14 -4.14 -22.84
C ARG A 659 -8.89 -5.00 -22.98
N ASP A 660 -8.24 -4.90 -24.14
CA ASP A 660 -6.94 -5.54 -24.40
C ASP A 660 -5.83 -4.91 -23.55
N PHE A 661 -4.86 -5.72 -23.12
CA PHE A 661 -3.76 -5.27 -22.26
C PHE A 661 -2.96 -4.10 -22.84
N ARG A 662 -2.89 -3.97 -24.17
CA ARG A 662 -2.23 -2.84 -24.82
C ARG A 662 -2.96 -1.53 -24.55
N VAL A 663 -4.29 -1.55 -24.53
CA VAL A 663 -5.13 -0.40 -24.20
C VAL A 663 -4.96 -0.05 -22.72
N ILE A 664 -4.93 -1.06 -21.84
CA ILE A 664 -4.71 -0.87 -20.41
C ILE A 664 -3.36 -0.19 -20.16
N LEU A 665 -2.27 -0.70 -20.75
CA LEU A 665 -0.95 -0.11 -20.61
C LEU A 665 -0.88 1.30 -21.21
N ALA A 666 -1.50 1.54 -22.36
CA ALA A 666 -1.54 2.85 -22.99
C ALA A 666 -2.35 3.88 -22.17
N HIS A 667 -3.34 3.43 -21.39
CA HIS A 667 -4.11 4.30 -20.49
C HIS A 667 -3.24 4.81 -19.34
N TYR A 668 -2.50 3.94 -18.65
CA TYR A 668 -1.65 4.34 -17.51
C TYR A 668 -0.28 4.90 -17.92
N PHE A 669 0.19 4.58 -19.12
CA PHE A 669 1.49 5.03 -19.64
C PHE A 669 1.36 5.58 -21.06
N PRO A 670 0.64 6.71 -21.26
CA PRO A 670 0.31 7.22 -22.60
C PRO A 670 1.53 7.62 -23.44
N SER A 671 2.62 8.05 -22.78
CA SER A 671 3.88 8.39 -23.46
C SER A 671 4.79 7.19 -23.72
N TYR A 672 4.48 6.00 -23.20
CA TYR A 672 5.34 4.83 -23.29
C TYR A 672 5.00 4.01 -24.54
N LYS A 673 5.98 3.26 -25.03
CA LYS A 673 5.83 2.38 -26.20
C LYS A 673 6.12 0.95 -25.81
N LEU A 674 5.19 0.06 -26.16
CA LEU A 674 5.38 -1.39 -26.06
C LEU A 674 6.42 -1.84 -27.09
N LYS A 675 7.43 -2.58 -26.66
CA LYS A 675 8.49 -3.13 -27.51
C LYS A 675 8.75 -4.59 -27.17
N ASN A 676 9.27 -5.33 -28.16
CA ASN A 676 9.84 -6.64 -27.91
C ASN A 676 11.34 -6.50 -27.60
N LEU A 677 11.85 -7.30 -26.67
CA LEU A 677 13.28 -7.40 -26.41
C LEU A 677 13.99 -7.92 -27.66
N PRO A 678 15.18 -7.38 -28.00
CA PRO A 678 15.94 -7.89 -29.12
C PRO A 678 16.30 -9.35 -28.86
N SER A 679 15.94 -10.24 -29.79
CA SER A 679 16.25 -11.67 -29.68
C SER A 679 17.77 -11.86 -29.56
N SER A 680 18.19 -12.78 -28.69
CA SER A 680 19.61 -13.13 -28.47
C SER A 680 20.34 -13.54 -29.77
N SER A 681 19.61 -13.94 -30.81
CA SER A 681 20.10 -14.23 -32.16
C SER A 681 20.60 -13.01 -32.96
N SER A 682 20.26 -11.78 -32.56
CA SER A 682 20.69 -10.54 -33.24
C SER A 682 22.15 -10.15 -32.91
N LYS A 683 22.66 -10.52 -31.72
CA LYS A 683 24.03 -10.17 -31.31
C LYS A 683 25.12 -10.95 -32.07
N SER A 684 24.79 -12.03 -32.78
CA SER A 684 25.77 -12.76 -33.59
C SER A 684 26.03 -12.11 -34.96
N LYS A 685 25.05 -11.40 -35.53
CA LYS A 685 25.19 -10.73 -36.84
C LYS A 685 25.98 -9.41 -36.79
N LEU A 686 26.04 -8.74 -35.65
CA LEU A 686 26.86 -7.53 -35.49
C LEU A 686 28.36 -7.80 -35.30
N LYS A 687 28.77 -9.02 -34.95
CA LYS A 687 30.20 -9.38 -34.88
C LYS A 687 30.80 -9.82 -36.23
N THR A 688 29.99 -10.11 -37.24
CA THR A 688 30.48 -10.56 -38.56
C THR A 688 30.66 -9.43 -39.58
N GLN A 689 30.22 -8.20 -39.30
CA GLN A 689 30.42 -7.05 -40.20
C GLN A 689 31.64 -6.17 -39.85
N ALA A 690 32.28 -6.36 -38.69
CA ALA A 690 33.45 -5.59 -38.28
C ALA A 690 34.81 -6.16 -38.78
N ALA A 691 34.80 -7.20 -39.61
CA ALA A 691 36.01 -7.87 -40.11
C ALA A 691 36.16 -7.82 -41.63
N LYS A 692 35.95 -6.66 -42.25
CA LYS A 692 36.45 -6.37 -43.61
C LYS A 692 37.35 -5.13 -43.57
N LYS A 693 38.65 -5.35 -43.41
CA LYS A 693 39.71 -4.34 -43.64
C LYS A 693 39.63 -3.82 -45.09
N PRO A 694 39.73 -2.52 -45.35
CA PRO A 694 39.94 -2.01 -46.69
C PRO A 694 41.38 -2.31 -47.14
N LYS A 695 41.54 -2.88 -48.35
CA LYS A 695 42.83 -3.00 -49.03
C LYS A 695 43.29 -1.61 -49.46
N ASN A 696 44.51 -1.26 -49.08
CA ASN A 696 45.19 -0.01 -49.40
C ASN A 696 45.75 -0.08 -50.84
N PRO A 697 45.40 0.83 -51.77
CA PRO A 697 46.06 0.94 -53.05
C PRO A 697 47.09 2.08 -53.04
N HIS A 698 48.27 1.81 -53.60
CA HIS A 698 49.35 2.74 -53.96
C HIS A 698 50.40 3.13 -52.91
N ARG A 699 51.59 2.51 -53.04
CA ARG A 699 52.83 3.26 -53.28
C ARG A 699 53.81 2.38 -54.08
N LYS A 700 53.98 2.74 -55.36
CA LYS A 700 55.16 2.42 -56.19
C LYS A 700 56.03 3.67 -56.23
N LYS A 701 57.34 3.42 -56.32
CA LYS A 701 58.50 4.33 -56.33
C LYS A 701 59.00 4.71 -54.95
#